data_AF-A0AA39XW42-F1
#
_entry.id   AF-A0AA39XW42-F1
#
_cell.length_a   1.000
_cell.length_b   1.000
_cell.length_c   1.000
_cell.angle_alpha   90.00
_cell.angle_beta   90.00
_cell.angle_gamma   90.00
#
_symmetry.space_group_name_H-M   'P 1'
#
loop_
_entity.id
_entity.type
_entity.pdbx_description
1 polymer ?
#
loop_
_entity_poly.entity_id
_entity_poly.type
_entity_poly.pdbx_seq_one_letter_code
_entity_poly.pdbx_strand_id
1 'polypeptide(L)'
;MDWDNTSGTTPPSPRPWSQAGGSGSQQKSKRRQDGSSESDGPLGSFSVSNVKFRVVTPARPLPLASYPLGDNFKLLEDVFGYEFQRKARQLASEIGIPGFDDAELVSRVCAHDPLDTLPTVLITVREWTEASVCPWQAVVERLKKYVDGRVREHLAGVRDTLPYVSIEMVHVNLTRDKYLAPLDNDASYPSIVEHWPDIKDGVFGILEKYGTATAGRMVCIALFKLGFDPHHDNPRTVYIAMDYDSHEFTWPPVLQEVQSWLDRWPDFDLHAHMEHNVSMPLAGFPLLVRPGRISAEEMEAKKAQFNMQWDPELVLRTQVNAGDDIGAGTYLHTVGSNMLSNPGVGTLGCWLEIKVKGDGWKTVALTNYHVVRPSIPGFQLKKTTETSTDGKQTGTRTIPGPATQKSHLERADKHGVQLRDRSDSSPFMIESPSRLRLNHNVKLIRQSIKDLQSGENRDDPVTQEAITRLEACEKKWTSFYDTGKQVLGTIFLASGCLQRTATNNRLDWALILPSDKTRIGRNLLPAGNAWTAAGYSLNLLPAARDGKIMRPQDKTSVHNMKKGHRVYKLGASTTCSIGLFERLQPDVVVGEEQYMEGRGKPDGETEHGKLDLRSSEYMFFGEQVGAETLPFSRTGDSGSLVWNSVGQVVGVLFRGCNPQQVNGKKPGISFVTPIEDIFKSIKEVSNGEIEDIRLLS
;
A
#
# COMPACT_ATOMS: atom_id res chain seq x y z
N MET A 1 -52.04 -10.33 38.69
CA MET A 1 -52.99 -9.73 39.65
C MET A 1 -52.73 -8.26 39.63
N ASP A 2 -53.64 -7.52 39.00
CA ASP A 2 -53.78 -6.07 39.16
C ASP A 2 -54.18 -5.76 40.60
N TRP A 3 -53.74 -4.62 41.15
CA TRP A 3 -54.62 -3.48 41.51
C TRP A 3 -53.85 -2.34 42.20
N ASP A 4 -54.42 -1.16 42.00
CA ASP A 4 -53.96 0.21 42.20
C ASP A 4 -54.14 0.80 43.62
N ASN A 5 -53.48 1.96 43.83
CA ASN A 5 -53.90 3.18 44.58
C ASN A 5 -53.95 3.13 46.14
N THR A 6 -53.69 4.18 46.94
CA THR A 6 -53.39 5.63 46.76
C THR A 6 -53.04 6.27 48.12
N SER A 7 -52.25 7.37 48.08
CA SER A 7 -52.31 8.64 48.88
C SER A 7 -50.86 9.17 49.05
N GLY A 8 -50.44 10.40 48.75
CA GLY A 8 -51.06 11.73 48.60
C GLY A 8 -50.28 12.67 49.54
N THR A 9 -49.33 13.49 49.08
CA THR A 9 -49.51 14.96 48.93
C THR A 9 -48.24 15.63 48.36
N THR A 10 -48.45 16.55 47.41
CA THR A 10 -47.55 17.59 46.82
C THR A 10 -48.09 18.99 47.26
N PRO A 11 -47.63 20.21 46.83
CA PRO A 11 -46.62 20.68 45.83
C PRO A 11 -45.76 21.87 46.41
N PRO A 12 -45.15 22.85 45.68
CA PRO A 12 -45.10 23.09 44.24
C PRO A 12 -43.76 23.52 43.59
N SER A 13 -43.71 23.31 42.27
CA SER A 13 -42.95 24.10 41.30
C SER A 13 -43.87 25.11 40.60
N PRO A 14 -43.31 26.14 39.94
CA PRO A 14 -43.93 26.69 38.73
C PRO A 14 -43.02 26.58 37.50
N ARG A 15 -43.68 26.30 36.36
CA ARG A 15 -43.18 26.36 34.98
C ARG A 15 -43.52 27.76 34.35
N PRO A 16 -43.72 27.89 33.02
CA PRO A 16 -42.88 28.56 32.03
C PRO A 16 -43.60 29.81 31.41
N TRP A 17 -43.14 30.36 30.28
CA TRP A 17 -44.02 30.82 29.16
C TRP A 17 -43.25 31.31 27.93
N SER A 18 -43.99 31.32 26.82
CA SER A 18 -43.59 31.56 25.43
C SER A 18 -44.29 32.79 24.83
N GLN A 19 -43.68 33.33 23.76
CA GLN A 19 -44.23 34.07 22.60
C GLN A 19 -44.50 35.61 22.59
N ALA A 20 -44.10 36.16 21.44
CA ALA A 20 -44.72 37.21 20.59
C ALA A 20 -44.26 38.69 20.68
N GLY A 21 -43.54 39.15 19.63
CA GLY A 21 -43.97 40.21 18.68
C GLY A 21 -43.80 41.70 19.03
N GLY A 22 -43.15 42.48 18.13
CA GLY A 22 -43.43 43.92 17.95
C GLY A 22 -42.27 44.88 17.62
N SER A 23 -42.07 45.14 16.32
CA SER A 23 -41.76 46.42 15.60
C SER A 23 -41.04 47.64 16.23
N GLY A 24 -40.13 48.26 15.44
CA GLY A 24 -39.79 49.70 15.47
C GLY A 24 -38.28 50.00 15.50
N SER A 25 -37.57 50.12 14.36
CA SER A 25 -37.32 51.34 13.55
C SER A 25 -36.30 52.36 14.10
N GLN A 26 -35.19 52.50 13.33
CA GLN A 26 -34.42 53.71 12.96
C GLN A 26 -33.75 54.61 14.04
N GLN A 27 -32.42 54.76 13.95
CA GLN A 27 -31.71 55.95 13.38
C GLN A 27 -30.19 55.80 13.59
N LYS A 28 -29.36 55.78 12.53
CA LYS A 28 -28.62 56.93 11.92
C LYS A 28 -27.62 57.57 12.90
N SER A 29 -26.37 57.94 12.60
CA SER A 29 -25.57 58.08 11.37
C SER A 29 -24.25 58.76 11.82
N LYS A 30 -23.10 58.42 11.25
CA LYS A 30 -22.21 59.46 10.64
C LYS A 30 -21.11 58.86 9.77
N ARG A 31 -21.34 59.01 8.47
CA ARG A 31 -20.38 59.10 7.36
C ARG A 31 -19.29 60.15 7.65
N ARG A 32 -18.05 59.86 7.25
CA ARG A 32 -17.19 60.82 6.55
C ARG A 32 -16.85 60.23 5.17
N GLN A 33 -16.92 61.08 4.17
CA GLN A 33 -16.80 60.80 2.74
C GLN A 33 -15.34 60.77 2.26
N ASP A 34 -15.15 59.87 1.30
CA ASP A 34 -14.42 59.99 0.02
C ASP A 34 -12.95 60.45 0.01
N GLY A 35 -12.09 59.48 -0.32
CA GLY A 35 -10.84 59.66 -1.05
C GLY A 35 -10.68 58.48 -2.01
N SER A 36 -10.94 58.70 -3.29
CA SER A 36 -10.82 57.72 -4.38
C SER A 36 -9.36 57.43 -4.73
N SER A 37 -8.97 56.16 -4.76
CA SER A 37 -8.00 55.63 -5.75
C SER A 37 -8.11 54.10 -5.83
N GLU A 38 -8.56 53.65 -7.01
CA GLU A 38 -8.37 52.33 -7.63
C GLU A 38 -8.76 51.08 -6.84
N SER A 39 -9.96 50.59 -7.18
CA SER A 39 -10.51 49.30 -6.76
C SER A 39 -9.85 48.13 -7.51
N ASP A 40 -8.84 47.51 -6.90
CA ASP A 40 -8.52 46.10 -7.17
C ASP A 40 -9.43 45.24 -6.29
N GLY A 41 -10.48 44.67 -6.89
CA GLY A 41 -11.36 43.71 -6.20
C GLY A 41 -10.57 42.45 -5.77
N PRO A 42 -10.88 41.83 -4.62
CA PRO A 42 -10.04 40.78 -4.07
C PRO A 42 -10.10 39.53 -4.95
N LEU A 43 -8.93 39.20 -5.54
CA LEU A 43 -8.60 37.87 -6.02
C LEU A 43 -9.06 36.84 -4.96
N GLY A 44 -9.73 35.76 -5.40
CA GLY A 44 -10.34 34.77 -4.50
C GLY A 44 -9.37 34.31 -3.41
N SER A 45 -9.85 34.23 -2.16
CA SER A 45 -9.00 33.84 -1.03
C SER A 45 -8.49 32.41 -1.21
N PHE A 46 -7.17 32.25 -1.16
CA PHE A 46 -6.49 30.96 -1.09
C PHE A 46 -5.60 30.94 0.15
N SER A 47 -5.39 29.75 0.73
CA SER A 47 -4.48 29.54 1.87
C SER A 47 -3.16 28.96 1.37
N VAL A 48 -2.05 29.43 1.95
CA VAL A 48 -0.72 28.83 1.76
C VAL A 48 -0.37 28.05 3.02
N SER A 49 0.17 26.85 2.82
CA SER A 49 0.56 25.93 3.88
C SER A 49 2.05 25.66 3.83
N ASN A 50 2.68 25.60 5.00
CA ASN A 50 4.13 25.48 5.13
C ASN A 50 4.47 24.29 6.05
N VAL A 51 5.33 23.40 5.58
CA VAL A 51 6.01 22.37 6.38
C VAL A 51 7.52 22.42 6.12
N LYS A 52 8.29 21.67 6.91
CA LYS A 52 9.72 21.48 6.67
C LYS A 52 9.94 21.05 5.21
N PHE A 53 10.79 21.79 4.49
CA PHE A 53 11.11 21.57 3.07
C PHE A 53 10.02 21.84 2.02
N ARG A 54 8.85 22.41 2.39
CA ARG A 54 7.76 22.62 1.43
C ARG A 54 6.82 23.77 1.78
N VAL A 55 6.49 24.57 0.78
CA VAL A 55 5.44 25.61 0.81
C VAL A 55 4.49 25.35 -0.35
N VAL A 56 3.18 25.32 -0.10
CA VAL A 56 2.21 24.85 -1.10
C VAL A 56 0.84 25.52 -0.98
N THR A 57 0.13 25.60 -2.11
CA THR A 57 -1.31 25.90 -2.16
C THR A 57 -2.02 25.10 -3.27
N PRO A 58 -3.09 24.34 -2.97
CA PRO A 58 -3.60 24.00 -1.64
C PRO A 58 -2.67 23.01 -0.92
N ALA A 59 -2.80 22.92 0.41
CA ALA A 59 -2.16 21.85 1.17
C ALA A 59 -2.67 20.47 0.73
N ARG A 60 -1.74 19.57 0.45
CA ARG A 60 -2.00 18.15 0.17
C ARG A 60 -0.96 17.31 0.89
N PRO A 61 -1.31 16.17 1.52
CA PRO A 61 -0.35 15.34 2.23
C PRO A 61 0.75 14.81 1.29
N LEU A 62 1.98 14.71 1.78
CA LEU A 62 3.03 13.94 1.08
C LEU A 62 2.83 12.44 1.31
N PRO A 63 3.46 11.56 0.51
CA PRO A 63 4.13 11.83 -0.77
C PRO A 63 3.18 12.29 -1.89
N LEU A 64 3.72 13.12 -2.77
CA LEU A 64 3.11 13.39 -4.08
C LEU A 64 4.04 12.86 -5.18
N ALA A 65 3.49 12.06 -6.09
CA ALA A 65 4.14 11.66 -7.33
C ALA A 65 4.00 12.77 -8.38
N SER A 66 5.04 12.94 -9.20
CA SER A 66 5.02 13.85 -10.34
C SER A 66 4.95 13.04 -11.63
N TYR A 67 4.02 13.41 -12.50
CA TYR A 67 3.87 12.86 -13.84
C TYR A 67 3.85 13.99 -14.87
N PRO A 68 4.20 13.71 -16.14
CA PRO A 68 3.87 14.60 -17.24
C PRO A 68 2.39 15.01 -17.18
N LEU A 69 2.07 16.21 -17.64
CA LEU A 69 0.68 16.67 -17.67
C LEU A 69 -0.14 15.72 -18.53
N GLY A 70 -1.16 15.11 -17.94
CA GLY A 70 -2.08 14.25 -18.69
C GLY A 70 -2.88 15.04 -19.73
N ASP A 71 -3.46 14.35 -20.71
CA ASP A 71 -4.25 14.94 -21.80
C ASP A 71 -5.32 15.94 -21.34
N ASN A 72 -5.87 15.74 -20.13
CA ASN A 72 -6.87 16.62 -19.52
C ASN A 72 -6.35 18.05 -19.26
N PHE A 73 -5.03 18.22 -19.12
CA PHE A 73 -4.35 19.48 -18.82
C PHE A 73 -3.45 19.99 -19.95
N LYS A 74 -3.42 19.31 -21.09
CA LYS A 74 -2.54 19.67 -22.22
C LYS A 74 -2.70 21.11 -22.71
N LEU A 75 -3.93 21.62 -22.71
CA LEU A 75 -4.21 23.03 -23.01
C LEU A 75 -3.47 24.00 -22.06
N LEU A 76 -3.30 23.64 -20.78
CA LEU A 76 -2.55 24.47 -19.84
C LEU A 76 -1.06 24.47 -20.15
N GLU A 77 -0.52 23.32 -20.54
CA GLU A 77 0.87 23.18 -20.94
C GLU A 77 1.17 24.02 -22.19
N ASP A 78 0.37 23.81 -23.25
CA ASP A 78 0.56 24.46 -24.55
C ASP A 78 0.44 25.99 -24.47
N VAL A 79 -0.47 26.49 -23.63
CA VAL A 79 -0.76 27.93 -23.54
C VAL A 79 0.09 28.62 -22.48
N PHE A 80 0.27 28.00 -21.30
CA PHE A 80 0.85 28.68 -20.14
C PHE A 80 2.13 28.06 -19.60
N GLY A 81 2.52 26.85 -20.03
CA GLY A 81 3.63 26.10 -19.44
C GLY A 81 4.90 26.96 -19.31
N TYR A 82 5.41 27.45 -20.44
CA TYR A 82 6.60 28.32 -20.45
C TYR A 82 6.39 29.65 -19.71
N GLU A 83 5.18 30.23 -19.79
CA GLU A 83 4.85 31.50 -19.14
C GLU A 83 4.97 31.40 -17.61
N PHE A 84 4.38 30.35 -17.03
CA PHE A 84 4.36 30.12 -15.58
C PHE A 84 5.75 29.77 -15.05
N GLN A 85 6.52 28.94 -15.77
CA GLN A 85 7.90 28.61 -15.42
C GLN A 85 8.78 29.87 -15.41
N ARG A 86 8.68 30.70 -16.45
CA ARG A 86 9.43 31.97 -16.52
C ARG A 86 9.04 32.92 -15.40
N LYS A 87 7.75 33.00 -15.05
CA LYS A 87 7.29 33.85 -13.94
C LYS A 87 7.78 33.36 -12.59
N ALA A 88 7.81 32.04 -12.36
CA ALA A 88 8.37 31.45 -11.15
C ALA A 88 9.86 31.82 -11.00
N ARG A 89 10.66 31.67 -12.06
CA ARG A 89 12.09 32.07 -12.09
C ARG A 89 12.27 33.56 -11.80
N GLN A 90 11.46 34.41 -12.43
CA GLN A 90 11.48 35.87 -12.18
C GLN A 90 11.21 36.19 -10.70
N LEU A 91 10.13 35.64 -10.14
CA LEU A 91 9.74 35.90 -8.74
C LEU A 91 10.78 35.39 -7.75
N ALA A 92 11.35 34.21 -7.99
CA ALA A 92 12.42 33.66 -7.18
C ALA A 92 13.66 34.56 -7.20
N SER A 93 14.03 35.10 -8.37
CA SER A 93 15.14 36.06 -8.50
C SER A 93 14.86 37.40 -7.81
N GLU A 94 13.64 37.94 -7.92
CA GLU A 94 13.25 39.20 -7.27
C GLU A 94 13.28 39.11 -5.75
N ILE A 95 12.84 37.97 -5.21
CA ILE A 95 12.78 37.70 -3.76
C ILE A 95 14.14 37.24 -3.21
N GLY A 96 15.06 36.83 -4.09
CA GLY A 96 16.40 36.39 -3.71
C GLY A 96 16.41 34.98 -3.14
N ILE A 97 15.69 34.04 -3.74
CA ILE A 97 15.70 32.63 -3.34
C ILE A 97 17.05 32.00 -3.70
N PRO A 98 17.87 31.59 -2.72
CA PRO A 98 19.11 30.90 -3.01
C PRO A 98 18.84 29.46 -3.47
N GLY A 99 19.73 28.93 -4.31
CA GLY A 99 19.65 27.55 -4.78
C GLY A 99 18.41 27.20 -5.61
N PHE A 100 17.78 28.18 -6.28
CA PHE A 100 16.72 27.88 -7.25
C PHE A 100 17.25 26.91 -8.31
N ASP A 101 16.56 25.78 -8.49
CA ASP A 101 16.95 24.74 -9.44
C ASP A 101 16.09 24.83 -10.71
N ASP A 102 14.80 24.55 -10.54
CA ASP A 102 13.86 24.49 -11.66
C ASP A 102 12.44 24.89 -11.27
N ALA A 103 11.65 25.23 -12.27
CA ALA A 103 10.19 25.32 -12.18
C ALA A 103 9.59 24.63 -13.39
N GLU A 104 8.63 23.73 -13.15
CA GLU A 104 7.96 22.96 -14.19
C GLU A 104 6.44 22.94 -13.93
N LEU A 105 5.65 22.80 -14.99
CA LEU A 105 4.22 22.53 -14.87
C LEU A 105 4.04 21.03 -15.02
N VAL A 106 3.55 20.37 -13.97
CA VAL A 106 3.45 18.90 -13.92
C VAL A 106 2.10 18.48 -13.32
N SER A 107 1.69 17.24 -13.57
CA SER A 107 0.60 16.63 -12.82
C SER A 107 1.14 16.09 -11.50
N ARG A 108 0.69 16.65 -10.38
CA ARG A 108 1.03 16.16 -9.03
C ARG A 108 -0.13 15.35 -8.51
N VAL A 109 0.17 14.13 -8.09
CA VAL A 109 -0.80 13.11 -7.69
C VAL A 109 -0.43 12.62 -6.31
N CYS A 110 -1.39 12.56 -5.40
CA CYS A 110 -1.13 11.96 -4.11
C CYS A 110 -0.94 10.45 -4.27
N ALA A 111 0.13 9.88 -3.72
CA ALA A 111 0.48 8.48 -4.02
C ALA A 111 -0.62 7.48 -3.60
N HIS A 112 -1.50 7.87 -2.68
CA HIS A 112 -2.65 7.09 -2.24
C HIS A 112 -3.98 7.43 -2.94
N ASP A 113 -4.03 8.51 -3.74
CA ASP A 113 -5.22 8.93 -4.51
C ASP A 113 -4.87 9.40 -5.94
N PRO A 114 -5.01 8.51 -6.95
CA PRO A 114 -4.83 8.85 -8.36
C PRO A 114 -5.80 9.92 -8.89
N LEU A 115 -6.93 10.14 -8.22
CA LEU A 115 -7.94 11.12 -8.64
C LEU A 115 -7.64 12.53 -8.11
N ASP A 116 -6.77 12.68 -7.12
CA ASP A 116 -6.24 13.97 -6.63
C ASP A 116 -5.13 14.54 -7.53
N THR A 117 -5.29 14.35 -8.84
CA THR A 117 -4.35 14.90 -9.82
C THR A 117 -4.64 16.39 -10.00
N LEU A 118 -3.68 17.24 -9.61
CA LEU A 118 -3.73 18.68 -9.88
C LEU A 118 -2.59 19.10 -10.81
N PRO A 119 -2.87 19.92 -11.85
CA PRO A 119 -1.81 20.60 -12.56
C PRO A 119 -1.13 21.54 -11.56
N THR A 120 0.18 21.43 -11.43
CA THR A 120 0.95 22.09 -10.38
C THR A 120 2.19 22.72 -10.98
N VAL A 121 2.42 24.00 -10.69
CA VAL A 121 3.74 24.61 -10.92
C VAL A 121 4.62 24.17 -9.76
N LEU A 122 5.49 23.20 -10.02
CA LEU A 122 6.45 22.66 -9.08
C LEU A 122 7.76 23.42 -9.19
N ILE A 123 8.14 24.12 -8.12
CA ILE A 123 9.41 24.82 -7.97
C ILE A 123 10.32 23.98 -7.10
N THR A 124 11.49 23.60 -7.62
CA THR A 124 12.49 22.84 -6.87
C THR A 124 13.65 23.75 -6.48
N VAL A 125 14.10 23.65 -5.23
CA VAL A 125 15.24 24.39 -4.72
C VAL A 125 16.21 23.49 -3.94
N ARG A 126 17.49 23.83 -3.98
CA ARG A 126 18.60 23.03 -3.42
C ARG A 126 19.02 23.44 -2.02
N GLU A 127 18.59 24.63 -1.57
CA GLU A 127 18.93 25.17 -0.27
C GLU A 127 17.67 25.36 0.55
N TRP A 128 17.70 24.91 1.80
CA TRP A 128 16.63 25.17 2.76
C TRP A 128 17.20 25.40 4.15
N THR A 129 16.65 26.41 4.81
CA THR A 129 16.83 26.73 6.22
C THR A 129 15.48 27.12 6.80
N GLU A 130 15.34 27.19 8.12
CA GLU A 130 14.11 27.70 8.75
C GLU A 130 13.76 29.13 8.29
N ALA A 131 14.78 29.95 8.01
CA ALA A 131 14.60 31.30 7.46
C ALA A 131 14.06 31.32 6.02
N SER A 132 14.06 30.18 5.32
CA SER A 132 13.58 30.07 3.93
C SER A 132 12.05 30.11 3.83
N VAL A 133 11.31 29.85 4.92
CA VAL A 133 9.84 29.71 4.90
C VAL A 133 9.14 30.99 4.39
N CYS A 134 9.47 32.16 4.96
CA CYS A 134 8.80 33.41 4.57
C CYS A 134 9.07 33.82 3.11
N PRO A 135 10.33 33.78 2.60
CA PRO A 135 10.62 34.02 1.19
C PRO A 135 9.89 33.06 0.24
N TRP A 136 9.86 31.76 0.58
CA TRP A 136 9.17 30.76 -0.24
C TRP A 136 7.66 31.02 -0.28
N GLN A 137 7.05 31.33 0.87
CA GLN A 137 5.64 31.72 0.94
C GLN A 137 5.33 32.92 0.06
N ALA A 138 6.19 33.96 0.07
CA ALA A 138 6.02 35.13 -0.78
C ALA A 138 6.06 34.78 -2.29
N VAL A 139 6.96 33.87 -2.71
CA VAL A 139 6.99 33.37 -4.09
C VAL A 139 5.69 32.65 -4.44
N VAL A 140 5.27 31.70 -3.61
CA VAL A 140 4.07 30.88 -3.83
C VAL A 140 2.81 31.75 -3.89
N GLU A 141 2.65 32.72 -2.99
CA GLU A 141 1.50 33.64 -2.98
C GLU A 141 1.45 34.53 -4.23
N ARG A 142 2.58 35.14 -4.60
CA ARG A 142 2.66 36.02 -5.77
C ARG A 142 2.43 35.25 -7.07
N LEU A 143 3.01 34.05 -7.17
CA LEU A 143 2.84 33.20 -8.34
C LEU A 143 1.41 32.68 -8.44
N LYS A 144 0.78 32.30 -7.33
CA LYS A 144 -0.61 31.85 -7.31
C LYS A 144 -1.57 32.93 -7.81
N LYS A 145 -1.41 34.17 -7.32
CA LYS A 145 -2.19 35.33 -7.80
C LYS A 145 -2.03 35.56 -9.30
N TYR A 146 -0.80 35.46 -9.80
CA TYR A 146 -0.50 35.62 -11.22
C TYR A 146 -1.17 34.51 -12.06
N VAL A 147 -0.95 33.25 -11.70
CA VAL A 147 -1.50 32.09 -12.41
C VAL A 147 -3.03 32.12 -12.45
N ASP A 148 -3.69 32.40 -11.33
CA ASP A 148 -5.16 32.48 -11.28
C ASP A 148 -5.72 33.63 -12.12
N GLY A 149 -5.00 34.76 -12.17
CA GLY A 149 -5.34 35.88 -13.04
C GLY A 149 -5.30 35.48 -14.53
N ARG A 150 -4.22 34.83 -14.95
CA ARG A 150 -3.99 34.43 -16.35
C ARG A 150 -4.94 33.34 -16.81
N VAL A 151 -5.15 32.31 -15.99
CA VAL A 151 -6.12 31.24 -16.27
C VAL A 151 -7.53 31.82 -16.43
N ARG A 152 -7.93 32.76 -15.56
CA ARG A 152 -9.24 33.41 -15.65
C ARG A 152 -9.36 34.26 -16.91
N GLU A 153 -8.37 35.10 -17.20
CA GLU A 153 -8.38 35.98 -18.37
C GLU A 153 -8.52 35.20 -19.69
N HIS A 154 -7.78 34.09 -19.83
CA HIS A 154 -7.68 33.37 -21.10
C HIS A 154 -8.70 32.25 -21.27
N LEU A 155 -9.18 31.63 -20.19
CA LEU A 155 -10.09 30.49 -20.26
C LEU A 155 -11.53 30.83 -19.84
N ALA A 156 -11.80 32.03 -19.32
CA ALA A 156 -13.17 32.46 -19.07
C ALA A 156 -13.96 32.50 -20.39
N GLY A 157 -15.05 31.73 -20.45
CA GLY A 157 -15.89 31.59 -21.64
C GLY A 157 -15.46 30.50 -22.62
N VAL A 158 -14.27 29.90 -22.45
CA VAL A 158 -13.82 28.72 -23.23
C VAL A 158 -14.19 27.41 -22.51
N ARG A 159 -14.23 27.43 -21.17
CA ARG A 159 -14.64 26.30 -20.35
C ARG A 159 -15.67 26.71 -19.31
N ASP A 160 -16.62 25.81 -19.03
CA ASP A 160 -17.62 25.98 -17.97
C ASP A 160 -16.98 25.98 -16.56
N THR A 161 -15.82 25.34 -16.42
CA THR A 161 -15.03 25.32 -15.18
C THR A 161 -13.57 25.64 -15.47
N LEU A 162 -13.03 26.60 -14.71
CA LEU A 162 -11.61 26.97 -14.79
C LEU A 162 -10.79 25.92 -14.03
N PRO A 163 -9.70 25.40 -14.62
CA PRO A 163 -8.83 24.47 -13.91
C PRO A 163 -8.12 25.19 -12.75
N TYR A 164 -8.10 24.57 -11.58
CA TYR A 164 -7.29 25.04 -10.47
C TYR A 164 -5.84 24.60 -10.68
N VAL A 165 -4.91 25.55 -10.78
CA VAL A 165 -3.48 25.26 -10.85
C VAL A 165 -2.87 25.44 -9.47
N SER A 166 -2.28 24.37 -8.93
CA SER A 166 -1.57 24.38 -7.65
C SER A 166 -0.17 24.99 -7.82
N ILE A 167 0.35 25.61 -6.76
CA ILE A 167 1.73 26.08 -6.71
C ILE A 167 2.41 25.37 -5.54
N GLU A 168 3.55 24.75 -5.82
CA GLU A 168 4.30 23.99 -4.83
C GLU A 168 5.78 24.33 -4.94
N MET A 169 6.39 24.76 -3.85
CA MET A 169 7.82 25.02 -3.75
C MET A 169 8.44 24.05 -2.75
N VAL A 170 9.35 23.19 -3.23
CA VAL A 170 9.92 22.08 -2.46
C VAL A 170 11.44 22.08 -2.49
N HIS A 171 12.02 21.58 -1.41
CA HIS A 171 13.43 21.21 -1.41
C HIS A 171 13.66 19.95 -2.27
N VAL A 172 14.82 19.88 -2.95
CA VAL A 172 15.21 18.74 -3.80
C VAL A 172 15.19 17.39 -3.08
N ASN A 173 15.33 17.37 -1.75
CA ASN A 173 15.22 16.14 -0.96
C ASN A 173 13.81 15.52 -0.99
N LEU A 174 12.76 16.27 -1.35
CA LEU A 174 11.40 15.74 -1.53
C LEU A 174 11.12 15.20 -2.94
N THR A 175 12.07 15.37 -3.87
CA THR A 175 11.94 14.90 -5.26
C THR A 175 13.05 13.91 -5.65
N ARG A 176 14.18 13.88 -4.95
CA ARG A 176 15.30 12.98 -5.22
C ARG A 176 15.08 11.57 -4.67
N ASP A 177 15.61 10.59 -5.39
CA ASP A 177 15.64 9.18 -4.98
C ASP A 177 16.36 8.96 -3.65
N LYS A 178 15.74 8.20 -2.75
CA LYS A 178 16.39 7.64 -1.56
C LYS A 178 16.94 6.24 -1.85
N TYR A 179 17.92 5.85 -1.03
CA TYR A 179 18.58 4.56 -1.05
C TYR A 179 18.48 3.91 0.33
N LEU A 180 18.16 2.62 0.33
CA LEU A 180 17.84 1.81 1.50
C LEU A 180 18.83 0.65 1.60
N ALA A 181 19.36 0.40 2.79
CA ALA A 181 20.21 -0.77 3.06
C ALA A 181 20.06 -1.28 4.50
N PRO A 182 20.37 -2.56 4.78
CA PRO A 182 20.53 -3.05 6.15
C PRO A 182 21.65 -2.27 6.87
N LEU A 183 21.68 -2.36 8.21
CA LEU A 183 22.78 -1.78 8.97
C LEU A 183 24.11 -2.49 8.64
N ASP A 184 25.24 -1.86 8.93
CA ASP A 184 26.55 -2.54 8.86
C ASP A 184 26.68 -3.54 10.01
N ASN A 185 27.49 -4.58 9.81
CA ASN A 185 27.82 -5.54 10.89
C ASN A 185 29.08 -5.10 11.65
N ASP A 186 29.07 -3.85 12.13
CA ASP A 186 30.16 -3.25 12.89
C ASP A 186 30.09 -3.61 14.40
N ALA A 187 31.02 -3.06 15.19
CA ALA A 187 31.13 -3.34 16.62
C ALA A 187 29.92 -2.89 17.45
N SER A 188 29.16 -1.89 16.99
CA SER A 188 27.98 -1.38 17.69
C SER A 188 26.73 -2.21 17.42
N TYR A 189 26.69 -2.93 16.29
CA TYR A 189 25.50 -3.67 15.85
C TYR A 189 24.94 -4.67 16.88
N PRO A 190 25.76 -5.49 17.59
CA PRO A 190 25.23 -6.38 18.64
C PRO A 190 24.48 -5.63 19.75
N SER A 191 25.02 -4.48 20.18
CA SER A 191 24.40 -3.64 21.22
C SER A 191 23.12 -2.96 20.70
N ILE A 192 23.11 -2.51 19.44
CA ILE A 192 21.90 -2.00 18.80
C ILE A 192 20.80 -3.07 18.78
N VAL A 193 21.11 -4.32 18.42
CA VAL A 193 20.14 -5.41 18.40
C VAL A 193 19.57 -5.70 19.80
N GLU A 194 20.40 -5.61 20.83
CA GLU A 194 19.98 -5.78 22.23
C GLU A 194 19.04 -4.67 22.71
N HIS A 195 19.35 -3.40 22.40
CA HIS A 195 18.58 -2.24 22.86
C HIS A 195 17.44 -1.82 21.92
N TRP A 196 17.36 -2.41 20.72
CA TRP A 196 16.35 -2.05 19.74
C TRP A 196 14.92 -2.10 20.27
N PRO A 197 14.49 -3.12 21.06
CA PRO A 197 13.18 -3.13 21.70
C PRO A 197 12.88 -1.88 22.53
N ASP A 198 13.82 -1.45 23.39
CA ASP A 198 13.65 -0.27 24.24
C ASP A 198 13.59 1.02 23.42
N ILE A 199 14.43 1.12 22.37
CA ILE A 199 14.46 2.29 21.48
C ILE A 199 13.11 2.44 20.79
N LYS A 200 12.60 1.37 20.15
CA LYS A 200 11.34 1.42 19.40
C LYS A 200 10.13 1.63 20.31
N ASP A 201 10.09 1.03 21.49
CA ASP A 201 9.01 1.23 22.46
C ASP A 201 9.00 2.67 22.99
N GLY A 202 10.17 3.28 23.20
CA GLY A 202 10.26 4.69 23.56
C GLY A 202 9.75 5.63 22.46
N VAL A 203 10.07 5.34 21.19
CA VAL A 203 9.52 6.08 20.04
C VAL A 203 8.01 5.93 19.97
N PHE A 204 7.49 4.70 20.06
CA PHE A 204 6.05 4.45 20.06
C PHE A 204 5.35 5.19 21.21
N GLY A 205 5.90 5.12 22.42
CA GLY A 205 5.39 5.84 23.58
C GLY A 205 5.33 7.35 23.39
N ILE A 206 6.26 7.95 22.62
CA ILE A 206 6.19 9.36 22.25
C ILE A 206 5.04 9.59 21.26
N LEU A 207 4.92 8.79 20.20
CA LEU A 207 3.84 8.92 19.21
C LEU A 207 2.44 8.86 19.85
N GLU A 208 2.25 8.00 20.86
CA GLU A 208 0.96 7.88 21.55
C GLU A 208 0.63 9.06 22.48
N LYS A 209 1.60 9.88 22.90
CA LYS A 209 1.34 11.08 23.73
C LYS A 209 0.64 12.19 22.95
N TYR A 210 0.90 12.30 21.65
CA TYR A 210 0.46 13.42 20.82
C TYR A 210 -0.91 13.16 20.19
N GLY A 211 -1.94 13.12 21.05
CA GLY A 211 -3.39 12.99 20.77
C GLY A 211 -3.80 12.89 19.29
N THR A 212 -4.39 13.94 18.73
CA THR A 212 -4.89 13.92 17.35
C THR A 212 -3.79 14.00 16.29
N ALA A 213 -2.54 14.25 16.68
CA ALA A 213 -1.42 14.36 15.74
C ALA A 213 -0.95 12.97 15.32
N THR A 214 -0.66 12.07 16.26
CA THR A 214 0.00 10.78 15.96
C THR A 214 -0.55 9.58 16.72
N ALA A 215 -1.34 9.75 17.78
CA ALA A 215 -1.79 8.62 18.59
C ALA A 215 -2.73 7.69 17.81
N GLY A 216 -2.44 6.39 17.81
CA GLY A 216 -3.18 5.38 17.03
C GLY A 216 -2.96 5.46 15.51
N ARG A 217 -2.00 6.26 15.04
CA ARG A 217 -1.74 6.51 13.61
C ARG A 217 -0.46 5.87 13.08
N MET A 218 0.31 5.22 13.96
CA MET A 218 1.55 4.54 13.59
C MET A 218 1.26 3.32 12.72
N VAL A 219 2.01 3.17 11.62
CA VAL A 219 1.94 2.04 10.68
C VAL A 219 3.18 1.16 10.77
N CYS A 220 4.37 1.75 10.92
CA CYS A 220 5.63 1.02 11.03
C CYS A 220 6.67 1.82 11.82
N ILE A 221 7.42 1.15 12.69
CA ILE A 221 8.67 1.65 13.27
C ILE A 221 9.78 0.65 12.94
N ALA A 222 10.79 1.09 12.19
CA ALA A 222 11.89 0.25 11.70
C ALA A 222 13.25 0.94 11.83
N LEU A 223 14.33 0.18 11.79
CA LEU A 223 15.70 0.70 11.81
C LEU A 223 16.54 0.14 10.67
N PHE A 224 17.09 1.03 9.84
CA PHE A 224 17.93 0.70 8.68
C PHE A 224 18.69 1.94 8.18
N LYS A 225 19.58 1.78 7.20
CA LYS A 225 20.21 2.92 6.54
C LYS A 225 19.28 3.52 5.51
N LEU A 226 19.01 4.82 5.60
CA LEU A 226 18.15 5.55 4.66
C LEU A 226 18.73 6.92 4.37
N GLY A 227 18.86 7.26 3.10
CA GLY A 227 19.35 8.58 2.70
C GLY A 227 19.44 8.70 1.20
N PHE A 228 20.31 9.58 0.70
CA PHE A 228 20.42 9.89 -0.73
C PHE A 228 21.71 9.39 -1.38
N ASP A 229 22.58 8.71 -0.62
CA ASP A 229 23.82 8.15 -1.14
C ASP A 229 23.56 6.82 -1.87
N PRO A 230 23.87 6.71 -3.18
CA PRO A 230 23.69 5.49 -3.96
C PRO A 230 24.57 4.31 -3.53
N HIS A 231 25.65 4.57 -2.81
CA HIS A 231 26.56 3.56 -2.26
C HIS A 231 26.11 3.04 -0.90
N HIS A 232 24.93 3.46 -0.43
CA HIS A 232 24.37 3.09 0.86
C HIS A 232 25.19 3.55 2.08
N ASP A 233 26.07 4.54 1.92
CA ASP A 233 26.70 5.25 3.04
C ASP A 233 25.73 6.29 3.63
N ASN A 234 24.58 5.80 4.06
CA ASN A 234 23.46 6.58 4.56
C ASN A 234 23.36 6.47 6.09
N PRO A 235 22.79 7.49 6.76
CA PRO A 235 22.63 7.48 8.21
C PRO A 235 21.73 6.35 8.70
N ARG A 236 22.00 5.88 9.92
CA ARG A 236 21.15 4.92 10.63
C ARG A 236 19.86 5.63 11.02
N THR A 237 18.77 5.21 10.40
CA THR A 237 17.51 5.92 10.44
C THR A 237 16.47 5.08 11.15
N VAL A 238 15.92 5.62 12.24
CA VAL A 238 14.66 5.16 12.82
C VAL A 238 13.54 5.70 11.94
N TYR A 239 13.04 4.82 11.09
CA TYR A 239 11.99 5.09 10.13
C TYR A 239 10.61 4.91 10.77
N ILE A 240 9.77 5.94 10.66
CA ILE A 240 8.42 5.99 11.22
C ILE A 240 7.44 6.23 10.07
N ALA A 241 6.59 5.24 9.81
CA ALA A 241 5.47 5.37 8.88
C ALA A 241 4.20 5.72 9.64
N MET A 242 3.47 6.70 9.12
CA MET A 242 2.17 7.13 9.63
C MET A 242 1.06 6.89 8.60
N ASP A 243 -0.17 6.68 9.08
CA ASP A 243 -1.35 6.73 8.22
C ASP A 243 -1.63 8.16 7.71
N TYR A 244 -2.54 8.30 6.76
CA TYR A 244 -2.87 9.60 6.16
C TYR A 244 -3.82 10.47 7.01
N ASP A 245 -4.35 9.93 8.11
CA ASP A 245 -5.18 10.71 9.02
C ASP A 245 -4.31 11.50 10.04
N SER A 246 -3.01 11.22 10.10
CA SER A 246 -2.02 11.96 10.90
C SER A 246 -1.50 13.19 10.16
N HIS A 247 -2.01 14.39 10.42
CA HIS A 247 -1.60 15.57 9.63
C HIS A 247 -0.12 15.97 9.79
N GLU A 248 0.64 15.95 8.69
CA GLU A 248 2.09 16.25 8.66
C GLU A 248 2.49 17.60 9.26
N PHE A 249 1.60 18.61 9.19
CA PHE A 249 1.80 19.93 9.79
C PHE A 249 1.93 19.89 11.32
N THR A 250 1.50 18.81 11.96
CA THR A 250 1.53 18.65 13.43
C THR A 250 2.75 17.87 13.93
N TRP A 251 3.54 17.29 13.03
CA TRP A 251 4.68 16.44 13.38
C TRP A 251 5.95 17.13 13.90
N PRO A 252 6.26 18.41 13.59
CA PRO A 252 7.52 19.02 14.05
C PRO A 252 7.83 18.87 15.55
N PRO A 253 6.90 19.15 16.50
CA PRO A 253 7.16 18.91 17.92
C PRO A 253 7.37 17.43 18.26
N VAL A 254 6.64 16.53 17.59
CA VAL A 254 6.77 15.07 17.77
C VAL A 254 8.17 14.61 17.35
N LEU A 255 8.61 15.00 16.16
CA LEU A 255 9.93 14.68 15.63
C LEU A 255 11.06 15.20 16.51
N GLN A 256 10.90 16.39 17.11
CA GLN A 256 11.87 16.94 18.04
C GLN A 256 11.98 16.09 19.32
N GLU A 257 10.85 15.65 19.89
CA GLU A 257 10.86 14.77 21.07
C GLU A 257 11.42 13.38 20.74
N VAL A 258 11.06 12.82 19.57
CA VAL A 258 11.61 11.56 19.08
C VAL A 258 13.12 11.66 18.91
N GLN A 259 13.64 12.70 18.24
CA GLN A 259 15.09 12.87 18.10
C GLN A 259 15.78 13.03 19.46
N SER A 260 15.20 13.82 20.37
CA SER A 260 15.73 13.99 21.74
C SER A 260 15.76 12.67 22.54
N TRP A 261 14.86 11.73 22.24
CA TRP A 261 14.89 10.38 22.79
C TRP A 261 16.01 9.53 22.16
N LEU A 262 16.17 9.60 20.85
CA LEU A 262 17.24 8.89 20.12
C LEU A 262 18.64 9.38 20.53
N ASP A 263 18.81 10.68 20.80
CA ASP A 263 20.07 11.29 21.23
C ASP A 263 20.56 10.77 22.59
N ARG A 264 19.71 10.09 23.37
CA ARG A 264 20.10 9.39 24.62
C ARG A 264 20.91 8.12 24.37
N TRP A 265 21.03 7.72 23.10
CA TRP A 265 21.79 6.57 22.63
C TRP A 265 22.96 7.04 21.74
N PRO A 266 23.91 7.84 22.27
CA PRO A 266 24.90 8.56 21.47
C PRO A 266 25.85 7.61 20.71
N ASP A 267 26.05 6.39 21.20
CA ASP A 267 26.92 5.39 20.56
C ASP A 267 26.32 4.84 19.24
N PHE A 268 25.04 5.11 18.98
CA PHE A 268 24.33 4.52 17.84
C PHE A 268 24.13 5.48 16.67
N ASP A 269 24.29 6.79 16.86
CA ASP A 269 24.11 7.83 15.82
C ASP A 269 22.79 7.66 15.03
N LEU A 270 21.67 7.73 15.76
CA LEU A 270 20.33 7.46 15.23
C LEU A 270 19.62 8.73 14.79
N HIS A 271 19.02 8.69 13.60
CA HIS A 271 18.25 9.79 13.04
C HIS A 271 16.78 9.42 12.89
N ALA A 272 15.87 10.32 13.30
CA ALA A 272 14.44 10.15 13.08
C ALA A 272 14.05 10.54 11.64
N HIS A 273 13.29 9.67 10.97
CA HIS A 273 12.60 9.99 9.72
C HIS A 273 11.14 9.60 9.83
N MET A 274 10.23 10.52 9.50
CA MET A 274 8.79 10.31 9.60
C MET A 274 8.12 10.71 8.29
N GLU A 275 7.24 9.86 7.78
CA GLU A 275 6.50 10.09 6.55
C GLU A 275 5.17 9.33 6.54
N HIS A 276 4.27 9.77 5.66
CA HIS A 276 3.07 9.00 5.37
C HIS A 276 3.41 7.77 4.54
N ASN A 277 3.02 6.61 5.05
CA ASN A 277 3.17 5.36 4.33
C ASN A 277 2.14 4.35 4.84
N VAL A 278 1.11 4.10 4.05
CA VAL A 278 0.20 2.99 4.28
C VAL A 278 0.83 1.76 3.64
N SER A 279 1.69 1.07 4.42
CA SER A 279 2.42 -0.17 4.06
C SER A 279 1.80 -0.89 2.87
N MET A 280 2.62 -1.20 1.85
CA MET A 280 2.16 -1.70 0.55
C MET A 280 0.99 -2.68 0.71
N PRO A 281 -0.20 -2.41 0.12
CA PRO A 281 -1.19 -3.46 -0.04
C PRO A 281 -0.57 -4.46 -1.00
N LEU A 282 0.06 -5.50 -0.47
CA LEU A 282 0.72 -6.51 -1.28
C LEU A 282 -0.29 -7.43 -1.97
N ALA A 283 -1.54 -7.47 -1.50
CA ALA A 283 -2.69 -7.72 -2.37
C ALA A 283 -3.16 -6.38 -2.95
N GLY A 284 -2.54 -5.91 -4.04
CA GLY A 284 -2.99 -4.70 -4.71
C GLY A 284 -4.41 -4.92 -5.22
N PHE A 285 -5.34 -3.99 -5.00
CA PHE A 285 -6.65 -4.00 -5.66
C PHE A 285 -6.57 -3.11 -6.89
N PRO A 286 -6.06 -3.59 -8.03
CA PRO A 286 -6.26 -2.84 -9.26
C PRO A 286 -7.75 -2.88 -9.54
N LEU A 287 -8.39 -1.75 -9.25
CA LEU A 287 -9.65 -1.38 -9.85
C LEU A 287 -9.37 -1.36 -11.37
N LEU A 288 -9.52 -2.50 -12.06
CA LEU A 288 -9.86 -2.41 -13.48
C LEU A 288 -11.31 -1.93 -13.46
N VAL A 289 -11.48 -0.61 -13.35
CA VAL A 289 -12.77 0.03 -13.52
C VAL A 289 -13.15 -0.16 -14.97
N ARG A 290 -14.04 -1.12 -15.19
CA ARG A 290 -14.64 -1.49 -16.47
C ARG A 290 -13.61 -1.95 -17.54
N PRO A 291 -13.96 -2.96 -18.36
CA PRO A 291 -13.24 -3.18 -19.61
C PRO A 291 -13.41 -1.92 -20.49
N GLY A 292 -12.38 -1.09 -20.64
CA GLY A 292 -12.43 -0.05 -21.69
C GLY A 292 -11.49 1.16 -21.63
N ARG A 293 -11.00 1.63 -20.47
CA ARG A 293 -10.14 2.84 -20.43
C ARG A 293 -9.07 2.74 -19.35
N ILE A 294 -7.88 2.29 -19.75
CA ILE A 294 -6.63 2.35 -18.97
C ILE A 294 -5.65 2.95 -19.98
N SER A 295 -4.89 3.98 -19.61
CA SER A 295 -3.89 4.56 -20.51
C SER A 295 -2.79 3.53 -20.82
N ALA A 296 -2.05 3.71 -21.91
CA ALA A 296 -0.91 2.84 -22.23
C ALA A 296 0.13 2.84 -21.09
N GLU A 297 0.34 3.99 -20.46
CA GLU A 297 1.23 4.15 -19.30
C GLU A 297 0.75 3.38 -18.07
N GLU A 298 -0.55 3.42 -17.76
CA GLU A 298 -1.12 2.66 -16.64
C GLU A 298 -1.09 1.15 -16.92
N MET A 299 -1.16 0.72 -18.19
CA MET A 299 -0.94 -0.68 -18.56
C MET A 299 0.53 -1.11 -18.36
N GLU A 300 1.51 -0.30 -18.80
CA GLU A 300 2.93 -0.63 -18.63
C GLU A 300 3.35 -0.60 -17.16
N ALA A 301 2.83 0.34 -16.37
CA ALA A 301 3.02 0.38 -14.92
C ALA A 301 2.48 -0.89 -14.23
N LYS A 302 1.28 -1.34 -14.62
CA LYS A 302 0.67 -2.57 -14.09
C LYS A 302 1.44 -3.83 -14.51
N LYS A 303 1.94 -3.89 -15.74
CA LYS A 303 2.80 -4.97 -16.23
C LYS A 303 4.08 -5.08 -15.41
N ALA A 304 4.73 -3.96 -15.10
CA ALA A 304 5.92 -3.93 -14.25
C ALA A 304 5.63 -4.31 -12.78
N GLN A 305 4.49 -3.88 -12.25
CA GLN A 305 4.10 -4.10 -10.85
C GLN A 305 3.79 -5.57 -10.55
N PHE A 306 2.99 -6.23 -11.41
CA PHE A 306 2.47 -7.59 -11.16
C PHE A 306 3.12 -8.67 -12.04
N ASN A 307 4.17 -8.32 -12.79
CA ASN A 307 4.79 -9.20 -13.80
C ASN A 307 3.76 -9.88 -14.71
N MET A 308 2.84 -9.07 -15.24
CA MET A 308 1.85 -9.52 -16.21
C MET A 308 2.46 -9.52 -17.61
N GLN A 309 3.53 -10.29 -17.79
CA GLN A 309 4.10 -10.53 -19.11
C GLN A 309 3.14 -11.36 -19.94
N TRP A 310 2.99 -10.95 -21.20
CA TRP A 310 2.30 -11.75 -22.19
C TRP A 310 3.16 -12.97 -22.50
N ASP A 311 2.64 -14.16 -22.20
CA ASP A 311 3.13 -15.39 -22.81
C ASP A 311 1.92 -16.23 -23.27
N PRO A 312 1.75 -16.45 -24.60
CA PRO A 312 0.61 -17.17 -25.13
C PRO A 312 0.65 -18.70 -24.89
N GLU A 313 1.80 -19.25 -24.46
CA GLU A 313 2.00 -20.68 -24.23
C GLU A 313 2.16 -21.05 -22.75
N LEU A 314 2.61 -20.13 -21.90
CA LEU A 314 3.05 -20.46 -20.54
C LEU A 314 1.95 -20.51 -19.46
N VAL A 315 0.80 -19.83 -19.65
CA VAL A 315 -0.03 -19.38 -18.51
C VAL A 315 -1.34 -20.16 -18.27
N LEU A 316 -1.81 -20.97 -19.22
CA LEU A 316 -3.05 -21.76 -19.06
C LEU A 316 -2.76 -23.21 -18.64
N ARG A 317 -1.86 -23.38 -17.66
CA ARG A 317 -1.55 -24.70 -17.09
C ARG A 317 -2.68 -25.13 -16.15
N THR A 318 -3.03 -26.41 -16.21
CA THR A 318 -3.99 -27.00 -15.26
C THR A 318 -3.38 -27.11 -13.86
N GLN A 319 -2.12 -27.55 -13.78
CA GLN A 319 -1.39 -27.60 -12.51
C GLN A 319 -0.93 -26.22 -12.07
N VAL A 320 -1.07 -25.94 -10.78
CA VAL A 320 -0.63 -24.70 -10.14
C VAL A 320 0.57 -25.00 -9.24
N ASN A 321 1.71 -24.38 -9.49
CA ASN A 321 2.95 -24.61 -8.77
C ASN A 321 3.20 -23.55 -7.70
N ALA A 322 4.15 -23.82 -6.81
CA ALA A 322 4.68 -22.81 -5.91
C ALA A 322 5.19 -21.60 -6.71
N GLY A 323 4.80 -20.39 -6.30
CA GLY A 323 5.13 -19.14 -6.99
C GLY A 323 4.08 -18.66 -8.01
N ASP A 324 3.11 -19.50 -8.39
CA ASP A 324 2.05 -19.10 -9.31
C ASP A 324 1.06 -18.13 -8.65
N ASP A 325 0.42 -17.30 -9.48
CA ASP A 325 -0.55 -16.32 -8.99
C ASP A 325 -1.89 -16.96 -8.64
N ILE A 326 -2.47 -16.46 -7.55
CA ILE A 326 -3.81 -16.84 -7.08
C ILE A 326 -4.60 -15.60 -6.70
N GLY A 327 -5.93 -15.71 -6.73
CA GLY A 327 -6.82 -14.64 -6.31
C GLY A 327 -8.17 -15.14 -5.85
N ALA A 328 -8.98 -14.25 -5.29
CA ALA A 328 -10.35 -14.58 -4.92
C ALA A 328 -11.19 -14.93 -6.15
N GLY A 329 -11.99 -16.00 -6.06
CA GLY A 329 -12.88 -16.46 -7.13
C GLY A 329 -14.12 -15.59 -7.35
N THR A 330 -14.08 -14.29 -6.99
CA THR A 330 -15.21 -13.37 -7.12
C THR A 330 -14.77 -11.98 -7.58
N TYR A 331 -15.71 -11.22 -8.16
CA TYR A 331 -15.54 -9.79 -8.36
C TYR A 331 -15.89 -9.05 -7.06
N LEU A 332 -15.22 -7.93 -6.82
CA LEU A 332 -15.45 -7.11 -5.64
C LEU A 332 -16.48 -6.04 -5.91
N HIS A 333 -17.37 -5.85 -4.94
CA HIS A 333 -18.38 -4.81 -4.94
C HIS A 333 -17.93 -3.61 -4.14
N THR A 334 -18.16 -2.42 -4.70
CA THR A 334 -17.96 -1.15 -3.99
C THR A 334 -19.30 -0.67 -3.43
N VAL A 335 -19.37 -0.41 -2.13
CA VAL A 335 -20.58 0.09 -1.45
C VAL A 335 -21.05 1.38 -2.12
N GLY A 336 -22.33 1.44 -2.46
CA GLY A 336 -22.93 2.58 -3.16
C GLY A 336 -22.53 2.68 -4.64
N SER A 337 -22.02 1.62 -5.25
CA SER A 337 -21.68 1.59 -6.67
C SER A 337 -21.98 0.25 -7.33
N ASN A 338 -22.47 0.28 -8.57
CA ASN A 338 -22.64 -0.91 -9.41
C ASN A 338 -21.33 -1.33 -10.12
N MET A 339 -20.20 -0.73 -9.77
CA MET A 339 -18.91 -1.07 -10.37
C MET A 339 -18.32 -2.32 -9.73
N LEU A 340 -17.96 -3.28 -10.58
CA LEU A 340 -17.19 -4.45 -10.22
C LEU A 340 -15.70 -4.16 -10.34
N SER A 341 -14.91 -4.70 -9.42
CA SER A 341 -13.45 -4.59 -9.42
C SER A 341 -12.81 -5.96 -9.33
N ASN A 342 -11.59 -6.11 -9.86
CA ASN A 342 -10.84 -7.34 -9.63
C ASN A 342 -10.37 -7.40 -8.17
N PRO A 343 -10.35 -8.60 -7.58
CA PRO A 343 -9.64 -8.82 -6.35
C PRO A 343 -8.14 -8.66 -6.58
N GLY A 344 -7.43 -8.47 -5.47
CA GLY A 344 -5.98 -8.49 -5.50
C GLY A 344 -5.42 -9.88 -5.77
N VAL A 345 -4.13 -9.90 -6.07
CA VAL A 345 -3.36 -11.10 -6.37
C VAL A 345 -2.44 -11.41 -5.22
N GLY A 346 -2.30 -12.70 -4.92
CA GLY A 346 -1.24 -13.22 -4.08
C GLY A 346 -0.52 -14.38 -4.77
N THR A 347 0.33 -15.05 -4.01
CA THR A 347 1.14 -16.17 -4.47
C THR A 347 0.71 -17.45 -3.76
N LEU A 348 0.65 -18.56 -4.50
CA LEU A 348 0.63 -19.89 -3.89
C LEU A 348 2.01 -20.21 -3.34
N GLY A 349 2.15 -20.32 -2.03
CA GLY A 349 3.43 -20.56 -1.38
C GLY A 349 3.98 -21.94 -1.67
N CYS A 350 3.22 -22.96 -1.31
CA CYS A 350 3.55 -24.36 -1.60
C CYS A 350 2.35 -25.29 -1.43
N TRP A 351 2.54 -26.54 -1.84
CA TRP A 351 1.66 -27.66 -1.51
C TRP A 351 2.11 -28.38 -0.25
N LEU A 352 1.16 -28.67 0.62
CA LEU A 352 1.34 -29.42 1.86
C LEU A 352 0.52 -30.70 1.83
N GLU A 353 0.96 -31.68 2.59
CA GLU A 353 0.10 -32.77 3.07
C GLU A 353 -0.17 -32.56 4.56
N ILE A 354 -1.44 -32.61 4.93
CA ILE A 354 -1.90 -32.51 6.31
C ILE A 354 -2.60 -33.81 6.72
N LYS A 355 -2.33 -34.28 7.93
CA LYS A 355 -2.99 -35.46 8.49
C LYS A 355 -4.16 -35.02 9.35
N VAL A 356 -5.38 -35.24 8.85
CA VAL A 356 -6.62 -34.92 9.55
C VAL A 356 -7.06 -36.14 10.36
N LYS A 357 -7.37 -35.92 11.64
CA LYS A 357 -7.83 -36.96 12.55
C LYS A 357 -9.08 -37.65 11.99
N GLY A 358 -9.03 -38.97 11.86
CA GLY A 358 -10.11 -39.79 11.29
C GLY A 358 -10.21 -39.80 9.75
N ASP A 359 -9.61 -38.83 9.07
CA ASP A 359 -9.75 -38.59 7.63
C ASP A 359 -8.48 -38.89 6.81
N GLY A 360 -7.35 -39.12 7.48
CA GLY A 360 -6.07 -39.45 6.85
C GLY A 360 -5.34 -38.23 6.26
N TRP A 361 -4.42 -38.50 5.34
CA TRP A 361 -3.65 -37.45 4.67
C TRP A 361 -4.46 -36.76 3.56
N LYS A 362 -4.46 -35.43 3.55
CA LYS A 362 -5.05 -34.59 2.49
C LYS A 362 -4.00 -33.62 1.97
N THR A 363 -4.03 -33.37 0.66
CA THR A 363 -3.20 -32.34 0.02
C THR A 363 -3.92 -30.99 0.04
N VAL A 364 -3.23 -29.94 0.48
CA VAL A 364 -3.73 -28.56 0.54
C VAL A 364 -2.65 -27.60 0.04
N ALA A 365 -3.04 -26.43 -0.44
CA ALA A 365 -2.10 -25.34 -0.77
C ALA A 365 -2.02 -24.33 0.38
N LEU A 366 -0.82 -23.79 0.63
CA LEU A 366 -0.56 -22.74 1.64
C LEU A 366 -0.41 -21.38 0.96
N THR A 367 -1.08 -20.36 1.52
CA THR A 367 -0.89 -18.94 1.19
C THR A 367 -1.21 -18.08 2.42
N ASN A 368 -1.29 -16.76 2.25
CA ASN A 368 -1.67 -15.80 3.28
C ASN A 368 -3.20 -15.65 3.43
N TYR A 369 -3.66 -15.27 4.64
CA TYR A 369 -5.08 -15.04 4.89
C TYR A 369 -5.60 -13.83 4.12
N HIS A 370 -4.88 -12.72 4.14
CA HIS A 370 -5.33 -11.49 3.45
C HIS A 370 -5.46 -11.67 1.92
N VAL A 371 -4.77 -12.65 1.32
CA VAL A 371 -4.90 -13.00 -0.10
C VAL A 371 -6.25 -13.66 -0.39
N VAL A 372 -6.73 -14.52 0.51
CA VAL A 372 -8.01 -15.25 0.35
C VAL A 372 -9.19 -14.49 0.93
N ARG A 373 -8.96 -13.54 1.84
CA ARG A 373 -9.95 -12.71 2.52
C ARG A 373 -11.03 -12.14 1.60
N PRO A 374 -10.74 -11.63 0.38
CA PRO A 374 -11.76 -11.09 -0.50
C PRO A 374 -12.76 -12.10 -1.06
N SER A 375 -12.49 -13.41 -0.96
CA SER A 375 -13.42 -14.46 -1.37
C SER A 375 -14.51 -14.76 -0.33
N ILE A 376 -14.36 -14.23 0.90
CA ILE A 376 -15.27 -14.52 2.00
C ILE A 376 -16.45 -13.53 1.97
N PRO A 377 -17.72 -14.01 2.00
CA PRO A 377 -18.90 -13.16 2.04
C PRO A 377 -18.87 -12.15 3.20
N GLY A 378 -19.13 -10.89 2.88
CA GLY A 378 -18.99 -9.76 3.81
C GLY A 378 -17.80 -8.86 3.49
N PHE A 379 -16.92 -9.25 2.56
CA PHE A 379 -15.91 -8.37 2.01
C PHE A 379 -16.56 -7.28 1.17
N GLN A 380 -16.21 -6.03 1.43
CA GLN A 380 -16.73 -4.88 0.70
C GLN A 380 -15.65 -3.83 0.52
N LEU A 381 -15.71 -3.14 -0.60
CA LEU A 381 -14.91 -1.94 -0.80
C LEU A 381 -15.74 -0.71 -0.42
N LYS A 382 -15.19 0.18 0.37
CA LYS A 382 -15.82 1.44 0.76
C LYS A 382 -15.25 2.59 -0.07
N LYS A 383 -16.15 3.47 -0.51
CA LYS A 383 -15.79 4.79 -0.99
C LYS A 383 -15.52 5.72 0.20
N THR A 384 -14.29 6.19 0.33
CA THR A 384 -13.92 7.23 1.29
C THR A 384 -13.84 8.55 0.53
N THR A 385 -14.65 9.51 0.95
CA THR A 385 -14.59 10.88 0.42
C THR A 385 -13.53 11.63 1.20
N GLU A 386 -12.54 12.15 0.48
CA GLU A 386 -11.55 13.03 1.09
C GLU A 386 -12.05 14.47 1.00
N THR A 387 -11.95 15.16 2.13
CA THR A 387 -12.35 16.56 2.26
C THR A 387 -11.06 17.34 2.45
N SER A 388 -10.79 18.31 1.58
CA SER A 388 -9.67 19.21 1.79
C SER A 388 -9.85 20.04 3.06
N THR A 389 -8.76 20.64 3.52
CA THR A 389 -8.73 21.57 4.65
C THR A 389 -9.67 22.78 4.50
N ASP A 390 -10.13 23.10 3.29
CA ASP A 390 -11.14 24.14 3.01
C ASP A 390 -12.58 23.59 2.88
N GLY A 391 -12.82 22.34 3.30
CA GLY A 391 -14.15 21.74 3.37
C GLY A 391 -14.75 21.33 2.02
N LYS A 392 -13.95 21.31 0.95
CA LYS A 392 -14.39 20.88 -0.39
C LYS A 392 -14.06 19.41 -0.60
N GLN A 393 -14.95 18.70 -1.29
CA GLN A 393 -14.70 17.31 -1.69
C GLN A 393 -13.64 17.29 -2.78
N THR A 394 -12.49 16.66 -2.51
CA THR A 394 -11.36 16.57 -3.45
C THR A 394 -11.33 15.27 -4.24
N GLY A 395 -11.98 14.21 -3.73
CA GLY A 395 -11.96 12.91 -4.38
C GLY A 395 -12.82 11.86 -3.68
N THR A 396 -12.90 10.67 -4.29
CA THR A 396 -13.55 9.50 -3.71
C THR A 396 -12.70 8.25 -3.96
N ARG A 397 -12.04 7.76 -2.92
CA ARG A 397 -11.17 6.58 -2.97
C ARG A 397 -11.94 5.31 -2.66
N THR A 398 -11.60 4.19 -3.31
CA THR A 398 -12.13 2.88 -2.96
C THR A 398 -11.08 2.08 -2.17
N ILE A 399 -11.34 1.80 -0.89
CA ILE A 399 -10.49 0.99 0.00
C ILE A 399 -11.25 -0.23 0.50
N PRO A 400 -10.58 -1.31 0.96
CA PRO A 400 -11.24 -2.32 1.77
C PRO A 400 -11.95 -1.66 2.96
N GLY A 401 -13.25 -1.88 3.06
CA GLY A 401 -14.04 -1.47 4.21
C GLY A 401 -13.95 -2.50 5.35
N PRO A 402 -14.48 -2.15 6.54
CA PRO A 402 -14.71 -3.14 7.57
C PRO A 402 -15.62 -4.25 7.04
N ALA A 403 -15.47 -5.46 7.57
CA ALA A 403 -16.37 -6.56 7.26
C ALA A 403 -17.82 -6.17 7.58
N THR A 404 -18.77 -6.60 6.74
CA THR A 404 -20.20 -6.42 7.04
C THR A 404 -20.54 -7.10 8.37
N GLN A 405 -21.29 -6.42 9.23
CA GLN A 405 -21.65 -6.94 10.56
C GLN A 405 -22.41 -8.28 10.43
N LYS A 406 -22.06 -9.25 11.28
CA LYS A 406 -22.56 -10.64 11.32
C LYS A 406 -22.28 -11.46 10.05
N SER A 407 -21.38 -11.00 9.17
CA SER A 407 -21.00 -11.74 7.97
C SER A 407 -20.06 -12.91 8.28
N HIS A 408 -19.87 -13.80 7.29
CA HIS A 408 -18.84 -14.83 7.35
C HIS A 408 -17.45 -14.23 7.52
N LEU A 409 -17.19 -13.11 6.84
CA LEU A 409 -15.92 -12.41 6.93
C LEU A 409 -15.65 -11.88 8.34
N GLU A 410 -16.62 -11.25 9.01
CA GLU A 410 -16.41 -10.75 10.38
C GLU A 410 -16.02 -11.87 11.35
N ARG A 411 -16.65 -13.06 11.22
CA ARG A 411 -16.28 -14.24 12.01
C ARG A 411 -14.89 -14.75 11.65
N ALA A 412 -14.58 -14.85 10.35
CA ALA A 412 -13.29 -15.31 9.87
C ALA A 412 -12.15 -14.38 10.28
N ASP A 413 -12.35 -13.06 10.24
CA ASP A 413 -11.36 -12.07 10.67
C ASP A 413 -11.08 -12.20 12.18
N LYS A 414 -12.09 -12.54 12.99
CA LYS A 414 -11.97 -12.67 14.45
C LYS A 414 -11.39 -14.01 14.90
N HIS A 415 -11.82 -15.11 14.29
CA HIS A 415 -11.59 -16.47 14.79
C HIS A 415 -10.87 -17.39 13.79
N GLY A 416 -10.52 -16.88 12.61
CA GLY A 416 -10.10 -17.71 11.49
C GLY A 416 -11.25 -18.45 10.83
N VAL A 417 -10.95 -19.17 9.74
CA VAL A 417 -11.89 -20.09 9.09
C VAL A 417 -11.69 -21.47 9.70
N GLN A 418 -12.73 -22.05 10.29
CA GLN A 418 -12.67 -23.32 11.03
C GLN A 418 -13.19 -24.49 10.19
N LEU A 419 -12.73 -25.72 10.48
CA LEU A 419 -13.18 -26.94 9.78
C LEU A 419 -14.67 -27.22 9.96
N ARG A 420 -15.25 -26.78 11.08
CA ARG A 420 -16.66 -27.00 11.43
C ARG A 420 -17.62 -26.04 10.72
N ASP A 421 -17.11 -24.93 10.18
CA ASP A 421 -17.91 -23.95 9.42
C ASP A 421 -18.29 -24.44 8.02
N ARG A 422 -17.89 -25.67 7.65
CA ARG A 422 -18.13 -26.28 6.33
C ARG A 422 -19.59 -26.64 6.06
N SER A 423 -20.47 -26.65 7.07
CA SER A 423 -21.83 -27.19 6.93
C SER A 423 -22.88 -26.22 6.38
N ASP A 424 -22.60 -24.90 6.24
CA ASP A 424 -23.69 -23.92 6.10
C ASP A 424 -23.56 -22.83 5.01
N SER A 425 -22.60 -22.89 4.06
CA SER A 425 -22.59 -21.94 2.93
C SER A 425 -21.67 -22.35 1.79
N SER A 426 -21.92 -21.80 0.60
CA SER A 426 -21.10 -21.91 -0.62
C SER A 426 -19.60 -21.81 -0.31
N PRO A 427 -18.76 -22.72 -0.83
CA PRO A 427 -17.35 -22.73 -0.48
C PRO A 427 -16.64 -21.48 -1.02
N PHE A 428 -15.76 -20.87 -0.20
CA PHE A 428 -15.02 -19.67 -0.57
C PHE A 428 -13.98 -19.99 -1.64
N MET A 429 -14.31 -19.73 -2.90
CA MET A 429 -13.52 -20.15 -4.06
C MET A 429 -12.26 -19.31 -4.25
N ILE A 430 -11.17 -19.98 -4.60
CA ILE A 430 -9.90 -19.40 -5.03
C ILE A 430 -9.62 -19.84 -6.47
N GLU A 431 -9.06 -18.95 -7.25
CA GLU A 431 -8.75 -19.17 -8.66
C GLU A 431 -7.26 -19.00 -8.97
N SER A 432 -6.82 -19.72 -9.99
CA SER A 432 -5.51 -19.58 -10.62
C SER A 432 -5.62 -19.95 -12.11
N PRO A 433 -5.08 -19.13 -13.05
CA PRO A 433 -4.54 -17.80 -12.79
C PRO A 433 -5.61 -16.87 -12.20
N SER A 434 -5.19 -15.74 -11.64
CA SER A 434 -6.11 -14.73 -11.13
C SER A 434 -6.90 -14.08 -12.26
N ARG A 435 -8.16 -13.72 -12.01
CA ARG A 435 -8.97 -12.97 -13.00
C ARG A 435 -8.38 -11.62 -13.35
N LEU A 436 -7.54 -11.05 -12.48
CA LEU A 436 -6.77 -9.88 -12.82
C LEU A 436 -5.86 -10.16 -14.02
N ARG A 437 -5.08 -11.24 -13.97
CA ARG A 437 -4.19 -11.67 -15.05
C ARG A 437 -4.97 -11.98 -16.32
N LEU A 438 -6.11 -12.67 -16.22
CA LEU A 438 -7.03 -12.88 -17.34
C LEU A 438 -7.44 -11.55 -17.98
N ASN A 439 -8.04 -10.66 -17.19
CA ASN A 439 -8.64 -9.42 -17.68
C ASN A 439 -7.58 -8.49 -18.27
N HIS A 440 -6.38 -8.48 -17.70
CA HIS A 440 -5.23 -7.77 -18.26
C HIS A 440 -4.82 -8.35 -19.62
N ASN A 441 -4.62 -9.66 -19.72
CA ASN A 441 -4.15 -10.30 -20.94
C ASN A 441 -5.18 -10.22 -22.07
N VAL A 442 -6.47 -10.48 -21.78
CA VAL A 442 -7.55 -10.32 -22.76
C VAL A 442 -7.63 -8.89 -23.27
N LYS A 443 -7.42 -7.90 -22.40
CA LYS A 443 -7.40 -6.50 -22.81
C LYS A 443 -6.22 -6.18 -23.73
N LEU A 444 -5.01 -6.65 -23.41
CA LEU A 444 -3.83 -6.46 -24.26
C LEU A 444 -4.02 -7.11 -25.63
N ILE A 445 -4.53 -8.34 -25.66
CA ILE A 445 -4.81 -9.07 -26.90
C ILE A 445 -5.78 -8.26 -27.77
N ARG A 446 -6.91 -7.80 -27.20
CA ARG A 446 -7.89 -6.99 -27.92
C ARG A 446 -7.33 -5.67 -28.42
N GLN A 447 -6.47 -5.02 -27.64
CA GLN A 447 -5.82 -3.78 -28.05
C GLN A 447 -4.86 -4.03 -29.22
N SER A 448 -4.02 -5.07 -29.15
CA SER A 448 -3.12 -5.44 -30.24
C SER A 448 -3.87 -5.81 -31.52
N ILE A 449 -5.00 -6.54 -31.43
CA ILE A 449 -5.88 -6.82 -32.58
C ILE A 449 -6.37 -5.50 -33.20
N LYS A 450 -6.87 -4.58 -32.37
CA LYS A 450 -7.39 -3.29 -32.84
C LYS A 450 -6.30 -2.46 -33.52
N ASP A 451 -5.10 -2.42 -32.94
CA ASP A 451 -3.96 -1.67 -33.49
C ASP A 451 -3.57 -2.22 -34.88
N LEU A 452 -3.45 -3.54 -35.01
CA LEU A 452 -3.17 -4.20 -36.29
C LEU A 452 -4.27 -3.98 -37.34
N GLN A 453 -5.54 -4.03 -36.95
CA GLN A 453 -6.69 -3.77 -37.84
C GLN A 453 -6.76 -2.31 -38.31
N SER A 454 -6.21 -1.37 -37.52
CA SER A 454 -6.19 0.05 -37.83
C SER A 454 -4.96 0.50 -38.64
N GLY A 455 -3.94 -0.34 -38.76
CA GLY A 455 -2.69 -0.03 -39.46
C GLY A 455 -2.80 -0.04 -40.98
N GLU A 456 -1.86 0.64 -41.66
CA GLU A 456 -1.79 0.70 -43.12
C GLU A 456 -1.62 -0.68 -43.78
N ASN A 457 -0.98 -1.63 -43.07
CA ASN A 457 -0.74 -3.00 -43.52
C ASN A 457 -1.82 -3.99 -43.04
N ARG A 458 -3.03 -3.53 -42.72
CA ARG A 458 -4.09 -4.41 -42.18
C ARG A 458 -4.45 -5.57 -43.11
N ASP A 459 -4.38 -5.35 -44.42
CA ASP A 459 -4.76 -6.35 -45.44
C ASP A 459 -3.57 -7.25 -45.84
N ASP A 460 -2.39 -7.03 -45.26
CA ASP A 460 -1.21 -7.87 -45.48
C ASP A 460 -1.41 -9.28 -44.87
N PRO A 461 -1.04 -10.36 -45.59
CA PRO A 461 -1.20 -11.73 -45.09
C PRO A 461 -0.53 -12.00 -43.73
N VAL A 462 0.62 -11.40 -43.44
CA VAL A 462 1.33 -11.57 -42.16
C VAL A 462 0.56 -10.90 -41.03
N THR A 463 0.00 -9.70 -41.28
CA THR A 463 -0.87 -9.01 -40.33
C THR A 463 -2.14 -9.81 -40.04
N GLN A 464 -2.77 -10.39 -41.07
CA GLN A 464 -3.96 -11.23 -40.91
C GLN A 464 -3.68 -12.52 -40.15
N GLU A 465 -2.52 -13.15 -40.39
CA GLU A 465 -2.08 -14.31 -39.60
C GLU A 465 -1.87 -13.94 -38.13
N ALA A 466 -1.24 -12.79 -37.85
CA ALA A 466 -1.06 -12.29 -36.50
C ALA A 466 -2.40 -12.06 -35.80
N ILE A 467 -3.36 -11.38 -36.45
CA ILE A 467 -4.72 -11.16 -35.93
C ILE A 467 -5.39 -12.50 -35.60
N THR A 468 -5.37 -13.46 -36.52
CA THR A 468 -5.98 -14.79 -36.33
C THR A 468 -5.38 -15.51 -35.11
N ARG A 469 -4.05 -15.44 -34.94
CA ARG A 469 -3.36 -16.01 -33.77
C ARG A 469 -3.78 -15.34 -32.47
N LEU A 470 -3.95 -14.02 -32.48
CA LEU A 470 -4.41 -13.25 -31.33
C LEU A 470 -5.85 -13.60 -30.94
N GLU A 471 -6.76 -13.68 -31.92
CA GLU A 471 -8.16 -14.10 -31.69
C GLU A 471 -8.24 -15.52 -31.11
N ALA A 472 -7.42 -16.45 -31.62
CA ALA A 472 -7.32 -17.79 -31.06
C ALA A 472 -6.81 -17.78 -29.61
N CYS A 473 -5.87 -16.88 -29.27
CA CYS A 473 -5.39 -16.71 -27.90
C CYS A 473 -6.47 -16.14 -26.98
N GLU A 474 -7.21 -15.12 -27.40
CA GLU A 474 -8.34 -14.56 -26.64
C GLU A 474 -9.38 -15.64 -26.33
N LYS A 475 -9.74 -16.45 -27.34
CA LYS A 475 -10.70 -17.54 -27.18
C LYS A 475 -10.22 -18.60 -26.19
N LYS A 476 -8.93 -18.94 -26.20
CA LYS A 476 -8.34 -19.89 -25.23
C LYS A 476 -8.45 -19.36 -23.79
N TRP A 477 -8.09 -18.10 -23.55
CA TRP A 477 -8.19 -17.48 -22.24
C TRP A 477 -9.62 -17.43 -21.71
N THR A 478 -10.55 -16.99 -22.55
CA THR A 478 -11.97 -16.87 -22.19
C THR A 478 -12.57 -18.26 -21.93
N SER A 479 -12.32 -19.23 -22.82
CA SER A 479 -12.80 -20.60 -22.65
C SER A 479 -12.26 -21.28 -21.39
N PHE A 480 -11.03 -20.99 -20.97
CA PHE A 480 -10.46 -21.52 -19.73
C PHE A 480 -11.31 -21.10 -18.51
N TYR A 481 -11.79 -19.86 -18.49
CA TYR A 481 -12.66 -19.35 -17.43
C TYR A 481 -14.10 -19.82 -17.55
N ASP A 482 -14.65 -19.83 -18.76
CA ASP A 482 -16.02 -20.25 -19.03
C ASP A 482 -16.24 -21.73 -18.69
N THR A 483 -15.19 -22.55 -18.80
CA THR A 483 -15.22 -23.98 -18.47
C THR A 483 -14.85 -24.29 -17.02
N GLY A 484 -14.63 -23.27 -16.17
CA GLY A 484 -14.32 -23.45 -14.76
C GLY A 484 -12.89 -23.96 -14.47
N LYS A 485 -12.01 -24.02 -15.49
CA LYS A 485 -10.64 -24.55 -15.33
C LYS A 485 -9.74 -23.66 -14.48
N GLN A 486 -10.14 -22.42 -14.20
CA GLN A 486 -9.49 -21.49 -13.28
C GLN A 486 -9.70 -21.86 -11.81
N VAL A 487 -10.72 -22.65 -11.46
CA VAL A 487 -11.05 -22.95 -10.06
C VAL A 487 -9.95 -23.81 -9.44
N LEU A 488 -9.09 -23.20 -8.63
CA LEU A 488 -7.99 -23.88 -7.94
C LEU A 488 -8.57 -24.74 -6.81
N GLY A 489 -9.52 -24.20 -6.06
CA GLY A 489 -10.04 -24.84 -4.87
C GLY A 489 -10.81 -23.89 -3.98
N THR A 490 -10.95 -24.28 -2.72
CA THR A 490 -11.77 -23.58 -1.72
C THR A 490 -11.01 -23.42 -0.42
N ILE A 491 -11.22 -22.31 0.31
CA ILE A 491 -10.59 -22.13 1.63
C ILE A 491 -10.98 -23.30 2.54
N PHE A 492 -9.97 -23.95 3.11
CA PHE A 492 -10.08 -25.10 4.02
C PHE A 492 -9.97 -24.69 5.48
N LEU A 493 -8.97 -23.86 5.79
CA LEU A 493 -8.67 -23.35 7.14
C LEU A 493 -7.92 -22.02 6.99
N ALA A 494 -8.08 -21.07 7.90
CA ALA A 494 -7.30 -19.83 7.87
C ALA A 494 -7.13 -19.20 9.25
N SER A 495 -6.08 -18.38 9.42
CA SER A 495 -5.72 -17.75 10.70
C SER A 495 -6.68 -16.64 11.14
N GLY A 496 -7.23 -15.86 10.21
CA GLY A 496 -7.89 -14.59 10.54
C GLY A 496 -6.89 -13.45 10.75
N CYS A 497 -7.37 -12.33 11.27
CA CYS A 497 -6.58 -11.11 11.45
C CYS A 497 -5.86 -11.05 12.82
N LEU A 498 -6.43 -11.63 13.87
CA LEU A 498 -5.98 -11.38 15.25
C LEU A 498 -4.96 -12.40 15.78
N GLN A 499 -4.61 -13.42 15.00
CA GLN A 499 -3.68 -14.46 15.45
C GLN A 499 -2.24 -13.93 15.52
N ARG A 500 -1.55 -14.31 16.61
CA ARG A 500 -0.18 -13.88 16.93
C ARG A 500 0.63 -15.02 17.54
N THR A 501 1.95 -14.98 17.35
CA THR A 501 2.88 -15.84 18.10
C THR A 501 3.06 -15.33 19.53
N ALA A 502 3.73 -16.12 20.38
CA ALA A 502 4.08 -15.70 21.74
C ALA A 502 5.02 -14.49 21.78
N THR A 503 5.81 -14.28 20.71
CA THR A 503 6.69 -13.13 20.51
C THR A 503 6.02 -12.00 19.73
N ASN A 504 4.69 -12.03 19.62
CA ASN A 504 3.87 -11.01 18.98
C ASN A 504 4.12 -10.82 17.46
N ASN A 505 4.62 -11.84 16.76
CA ASN A 505 4.63 -11.85 15.29
C ASN A 505 3.22 -12.13 14.78
N ARG A 506 2.81 -11.49 13.68
CA ARG A 506 1.53 -11.78 13.04
C ARG A 506 1.53 -13.15 12.36
N LEU A 507 0.44 -13.88 12.56
CA LEU A 507 0.16 -15.13 11.88
C LEU A 507 -0.90 -14.89 10.81
N ASP A 508 -0.48 -14.83 9.56
CA ASP A 508 -1.35 -14.61 8.41
C ASP A 508 -1.20 -15.77 7.43
N TRP A 509 -2.10 -16.75 7.50
CA TRP A 509 -2.03 -17.94 6.66
C TRP A 509 -3.42 -18.48 6.32
N ALA A 510 -3.52 -19.16 5.18
CA ALA A 510 -4.70 -19.87 4.74
C ALA A 510 -4.31 -21.15 4.00
N LEU A 511 -5.11 -22.19 4.20
CA LEU A 511 -5.03 -23.46 3.52
C LEU A 511 -6.17 -23.54 2.49
N ILE A 512 -5.86 -23.98 1.28
CA ILE A 512 -6.81 -24.16 0.19
C ILE A 512 -6.90 -25.65 -0.11
N LEU A 513 -8.12 -26.19 -0.06
CA LEU A 513 -8.40 -27.54 -0.53
C LEU A 513 -8.57 -27.49 -2.06
N PRO A 514 -7.75 -28.20 -2.85
CA PRO A 514 -7.85 -28.16 -4.31
C PRO A 514 -9.21 -28.72 -4.78
N SER A 515 -9.73 -28.15 -5.87
CA SER A 515 -10.98 -28.60 -6.50
C SER A 515 -10.86 -30.03 -7.03
N ASP A 516 -9.70 -30.38 -7.58
CA ASP A 516 -9.37 -31.72 -8.02
C ASP A 516 -7.84 -31.95 -8.06
N LYS A 517 -7.43 -33.22 -8.22
CA LYS A 517 -6.01 -33.62 -8.19
C LYS A 517 -5.18 -33.07 -9.37
N THR A 518 -5.81 -32.71 -10.48
CA THR A 518 -5.12 -32.15 -11.66
C THR A 518 -4.64 -30.73 -11.43
N ARG A 519 -5.18 -30.03 -10.43
CA ARG A 519 -4.71 -28.70 -10.02
C ARG A 519 -3.42 -28.72 -9.21
N ILE A 520 -3.09 -29.86 -8.60
CA ILE A 520 -1.93 -30.01 -7.71
C ILE A 520 -0.64 -29.99 -8.53
N GLY A 521 0.17 -28.96 -8.33
CA GLY A 521 1.50 -28.82 -8.90
C GLY A 521 2.59 -29.36 -7.98
N ARG A 522 3.82 -28.86 -8.15
CA ARG A 522 5.01 -29.35 -7.45
C ARG A 522 5.76 -28.24 -6.72
N ASN A 523 6.42 -28.60 -5.61
CA ASN A 523 7.29 -27.72 -4.82
C ASN A 523 8.73 -27.74 -5.37
N LEU A 524 8.90 -27.41 -6.65
CA LEU A 524 10.22 -27.46 -7.32
C LEU A 524 10.95 -26.12 -7.22
N LEU A 525 12.27 -26.21 -7.02
CA LEU A 525 13.17 -25.07 -7.02
C LEU A 525 13.48 -24.65 -8.47
N PRO A 526 13.56 -23.33 -8.76
CA PRO A 526 13.77 -22.83 -10.11
C PRO A 526 15.10 -23.29 -10.71
N ALA A 527 15.14 -23.42 -12.03
CA ALA A 527 16.37 -23.65 -12.77
C ALA A 527 17.23 -22.39 -12.86
N GLY A 528 18.54 -22.55 -13.07
CA GLY A 528 19.50 -21.44 -13.13
C GLY A 528 19.11 -20.34 -14.13
N ASN A 529 18.52 -20.72 -15.27
CA ASN A 529 18.06 -19.77 -16.29
C ASN A 529 16.92 -18.84 -15.80
N ALA A 530 16.07 -19.31 -14.88
CA ALA A 530 15.01 -18.49 -14.29
C ALA A 530 15.61 -17.36 -13.44
N TRP A 531 16.71 -17.63 -12.74
CA TRP A 531 17.41 -16.62 -11.94
C TRP A 531 18.14 -15.60 -12.79
N THR A 532 18.81 -16.04 -13.86
CA THR A 532 19.49 -15.13 -14.78
C THR A 532 18.49 -14.25 -15.53
N ALA A 533 17.31 -14.80 -15.89
CA ALA A 533 16.22 -14.02 -16.47
C ALA A 533 15.67 -12.96 -15.50
N ALA A 534 15.73 -13.23 -14.19
CA ALA A 534 15.39 -12.28 -13.13
C ALA A 534 16.52 -11.26 -12.82
N GLY A 535 17.65 -11.31 -13.56
CA GLY A 535 18.75 -10.35 -13.44
C GLY A 535 19.85 -10.74 -12.46
N TYR A 536 19.82 -11.94 -11.87
CA TYR A 536 20.85 -12.37 -10.91
C TYR A 536 22.05 -13.04 -11.55
N SER A 537 23.23 -12.78 -10.98
CA SER A 537 24.49 -13.41 -11.38
C SER A 537 24.63 -14.83 -10.80
N LEU A 538 25.36 -15.69 -11.51
CA LEU A 538 25.51 -17.13 -11.17
C LEU A 538 26.07 -17.39 -9.77
N ASN A 539 26.89 -16.49 -9.24
CA ASN A 539 27.51 -16.58 -7.91
C ASN A 539 26.53 -16.29 -6.75
N LEU A 540 25.38 -15.69 -7.02
CA LEU A 540 24.35 -15.40 -6.02
C LEU A 540 23.30 -16.51 -5.92
N LEU A 541 23.31 -17.48 -6.84
CA LEU A 541 22.24 -18.47 -6.95
C LEU A 541 22.26 -19.47 -5.79
N PRO A 542 21.09 -20.00 -5.39
CA PRO A 542 21.03 -21.03 -4.37
C PRO A 542 21.74 -22.30 -4.84
N ALA A 543 22.36 -23.02 -3.90
CA ALA A 543 23.01 -24.30 -4.17
C ALA A 543 21.99 -25.39 -4.54
N ALA A 544 20.79 -25.33 -3.96
CA ALA A 544 19.64 -26.13 -4.38
C ALA A 544 18.81 -25.36 -5.42
N ARG A 545 18.71 -25.92 -6.61
CA ARG A 545 18.05 -25.36 -7.81
C ARG A 545 17.83 -26.48 -8.83
N ASP A 546 17.40 -26.11 -10.04
CA ASP A 546 17.32 -27.01 -11.21
C ASP A 546 16.32 -28.16 -10.99
N GLY A 547 15.12 -27.81 -10.53
CA GLY A 547 14.03 -28.77 -10.34
C GLY A 547 14.16 -29.67 -9.11
N LYS A 548 15.11 -29.40 -8.22
CA LYS A 548 15.17 -30.05 -6.90
C LYS A 548 13.92 -29.71 -6.09
N ILE A 549 13.44 -30.67 -5.30
CA ILE A 549 12.28 -30.49 -4.42
C ILE A 549 12.67 -29.63 -3.20
N MET A 550 11.81 -28.70 -2.80
CA MET A 550 11.94 -27.93 -1.57
C MET A 550 11.96 -28.86 -0.36
N ARG A 551 12.83 -28.55 0.61
CA ARG A 551 13.05 -29.39 1.79
C ARG A 551 12.35 -28.79 3.00
N PRO A 552 11.85 -29.64 3.93
CA PRO A 552 11.32 -29.14 5.19
C PRO A 552 12.38 -28.36 5.95
N GLN A 553 11.89 -27.48 6.82
CA GLN A 553 12.70 -26.79 7.82
C GLN A 553 13.40 -27.84 8.72
N ASP A 554 14.63 -27.55 9.13
CA ASP A 554 15.44 -28.44 9.99
C ASP A 554 16.10 -27.61 11.11
N LYS A 555 17.40 -27.33 11.05
CA LYS A 555 18.10 -26.54 12.10
C LYS A 555 18.07 -25.03 11.84
N THR A 556 17.94 -24.63 10.58
CA THR A 556 17.94 -23.22 10.18
C THR A 556 16.52 -22.70 10.24
N SER A 557 16.30 -21.66 11.04
CA SER A 557 15.02 -20.97 11.23
C SER A 557 15.26 -19.47 11.08
N VAL A 558 14.21 -18.72 10.73
CA VAL A 558 14.27 -17.26 10.80
C VAL A 558 14.57 -16.76 12.22
N HIS A 559 14.11 -17.46 13.26
CA HIS A 559 14.37 -17.14 14.68
C HIS A 559 15.86 -17.12 15.03
N ASN A 560 16.66 -17.99 14.41
CA ASN A 560 18.09 -18.17 14.71
C ASN A 560 19.01 -17.81 13.54
N MET A 561 18.47 -17.23 12.49
CA MET A 561 19.22 -16.85 11.29
C MET A 561 20.23 -15.74 11.62
N LYS A 562 21.40 -15.79 10.98
CA LYS A 562 22.42 -14.74 11.11
C LYS A 562 22.10 -13.60 10.15
N LYS A 563 22.40 -12.36 10.56
CA LYS A 563 22.33 -11.18 9.68
C LYS A 563 23.05 -11.44 8.35
N GLY A 564 22.48 -10.95 7.26
CA GLY A 564 23.05 -11.04 5.92
C GLY A 564 22.97 -12.44 5.31
N HIS A 565 22.35 -13.41 5.99
CA HIS A 565 22.07 -14.71 5.39
C HIS A 565 21.13 -14.52 4.20
N ARG A 566 21.49 -15.12 3.07
CA ARG A 566 20.69 -15.07 1.84
C ARG A 566 19.54 -16.06 1.90
N VAL A 567 18.37 -15.55 1.59
CA VAL A 567 17.17 -16.32 1.35
C VAL A 567 16.66 -16.10 -0.06
N TYR A 568 15.79 -17.00 -0.49
CA TYR A 568 15.33 -17.11 -1.86
C TYR A 568 13.82 -17.30 -1.82
N LYS A 569 13.11 -16.69 -2.78
CA LYS A 569 11.68 -16.96 -2.97
C LYS A 569 11.26 -17.00 -4.42
N LEU A 570 10.10 -17.61 -4.64
CA LEU A 570 9.32 -17.58 -5.87
C LEU A 570 8.03 -16.81 -5.57
N GLY A 571 7.81 -15.69 -6.25
CA GLY A 571 6.62 -14.86 -6.13
C GLY A 571 5.95 -14.60 -7.46
N ALA A 572 4.63 -14.41 -7.44
CA ALA A 572 3.83 -14.15 -8.64
C ALA A 572 4.29 -12.90 -9.41
N SER A 573 4.91 -11.94 -8.72
CA SER A 573 5.29 -10.63 -9.27
C SER A 573 6.80 -10.44 -9.38
N THR A 574 7.61 -10.92 -8.44
CA THR A 574 9.07 -10.88 -8.63
C THR A 574 9.62 -12.06 -9.42
N THR A 575 8.86 -13.15 -9.58
CA THR A 575 9.38 -14.46 -9.97
C THR A 575 10.47 -14.91 -8.97
N CYS A 576 11.69 -15.17 -9.43
CA CYS A 576 12.84 -15.46 -8.58
C CYS A 576 13.37 -14.18 -7.93
N SER A 577 13.59 -14.21 -6.62
CA SER A 577 14.15 -13.07 -5.88
C SER A 577 15.05 -13.53 -4.74
N ILE A 578 16.07 -12.73 -4.44
CA ILE A 578 17.05 -12.98 -3.37
C ILE A 578 16.88 -11.91 -2.31
N GLY A 579 16.84 -12.35 -1.04
CA GLY A 579 16.68 -11.48 0.11
C GLY A 579 17.82 -11.63 1.12
N LEU A 580 18.11 -10.56 1.84
CA LEU A 580 19.10 -10.51 2.91
C LEU A 580 18.41 -10.31 4.26
N PHE A 581 18.67 -11.20 5.21
CA PHE A 581 18.06 -11.15 6.54
C PHE A 581 18.64 -10.05 7.45
N GLU A 582 17.76 -9.34 8.16
CA GLU A 582 18.09 -8.37 9.21
C GLU A 582 17.45 -8.81 10.54
N ARG A 583 18.24 -8.80 11.63
CA ARG A 583 17.80 -9.27 12.94
C ARG A 583 16.90 -8.27 13.66
N LEU A 584 16.99 -6.99 13.30
CA LEU A 584 16.17 -5.94 13.88
C LEU A 584 14.71 -6.12 13.43
N GLN A 585 13.83 -6.38 14.39
CA GLN A 585 12.41 -6.57 14.14
C GLN A 585 11.64 -5.25 14.22
N PRO A 586 11.11 -4.73 13.09
CA PRO A 586 10.21 -3.59 13.12
C PRO A 586 8.88 -3.92 13.82
N ASP A 587 8.26 -2.89 14.38
CA ASP A 587 6.85 -2.97 14.80
C ASP A 587 5.96 -2.47 13.67
N VAL A 588 4.89 -3.21 13.39
CA VAL A 588 4.01 -2.99 12.25
C VAL A 588 2.56 -3.07 12.69
N VAL A 589 1.74 -2.12 12.23
CA VAL A 589 0.28 -2.15 12.34
C VAL A 589 -0.31 -2.35 10.95
N VAL A 590 -1.24 -3.28 10.84
CA VAL A 590 -1.90 -3.63 9.59
C VAL A 590 -3.29 -3.00 9.55
N GLY A 591 -3.51 -2.06 8.64
CA GLY A 591 -4.74 -1.26 8.56
C GLY A 591 -6.05 -2.08 8.50
N GLU A 592 -6.00 -3.28 7.93
CA GLU A 592 -7.14 -4.20 7.88
C GLU A 592 -7.62 -4.65 9.27
N GLU A 593 -6.81 -4.53 10.32
CA GLU A 593 -7.17 -4.89 11.69
C GLU A 593 -7.77 -3.74 12.49
N GLN A 594 -7.61 -2.50 12.04
CA GLN A 594 -8.01 -1.31 12.81
C GLN A 594 -9.51 -1.30 13.15
N TYR A 595 -10.36 -1.86 12.28
CA TYR A 595 -11.80 -1.94 12.57
C TYR A 595 -12.16 -2.99 13.65
N MET A 596 -11.20 -3.83 14.05
CA MET A 596 -11.32 -4.79 15.14
C MET A 596 -10.92 -4.17 16.50
N GLU A 597 -10.40 -2.94 16.52
CA GLU A 597 -10.16 -2.21 17.76
C GLU A 597 -11.44 -2.06 18.59
N GLY A 598 -11.32 -2.19 19.91
CA GLY A 598 -12.45 -2.12 20.85
C GLY A 598 -13.36 -3.35 20.86
N ARG A 599 -13.05 -4.41 20.10
CA ARG A 599 -13.82 -5.66 20.06
C ARG A 599 -13.11 -6.86 20.71
N GLY A 600 -12.42 -6.61 21.83
CA GLY A 600 -11.97 -7.61 22.81
C GLY A 600 -10.95 -8.65 22.33
N LYS A 601 -9.87 -8.82 23.08
CA LYS A 601 -9.13 -10.10 23.05
C LYS A 601 -10.10 -11.24 23.42
N PRO A 602 -9.90 -12.46 22.89
CA PRO A 602 -10.54 -13.64 23.43
C PRO A 602 -10.23 -13.81 24.92
N ASP A 603 -9.00 -13.49 25.36
CA ASP A 603 -8.59 -13.64 26.76
C ASP A 603 -7.54 -12.58 27.13
N GLY A 604 -7.77 -11.80 28.19
CA GLY A 604 -6.77 -10.92 28.79
C GLY A 604 -7.15 -9.44 28.84
N GLU A 605 -7.65 -9.02 29.99
CA GLU A 605 -7.87 -7.63 30.39
C GLU A 605 -6.57 -6.81 30.24
N THR A 606 -6.66 -5.67 29.58
CA THR A 606 -5.72 -4.56 29.78
C THR A 606 -6.50 -3.44 30.45
N GLU A 607 -5.89 -2.75 31.42
CA GLU A 607 -6.53 -1.72 32.27
C GLU A 607 -7.19 -0.55 31.50
N HIS A 608 -7.07 -0.49 30.17
CA HIS A 608 -7.70 0.52 29.31
C HIS A 608 -8.44 -0.02 28.07
N GLY A 609 -8.64 -1.34 27.96
CA GLY A 609 -9.58 -1.94 26.98
C GLY A 609 -9.23 -1.81 25.48
N LYS A 610 -8.04 -1.33 25.11
CA LYS A 610 -7.57 -1.28 23.71
C LYS A 610 -6.65 -2.47 23.39
N LEU A 611 -6.92 -3.13 22.27
CA LEU A 611 -6.07 -4.19 21.74
C LEU A 611 -4.80 -3.55 21.16
N ASP A 612 -3.61 -3.90 21.68
CA ASP A 612 -2.36 -3.55 20.99
C ASP A 612 -2.29 -4.35 19.68
N LEU A 613 -2.47 -3.65 18.56
CA LEU A 613 -2.47 -4.22 17.22
C LEU A 613 -1.05 -4.37 16.65
N ARG A 614 -0.02 -3.82 17.32
CA ARG A 614 1.35 -3.92 16.85
C ARG A 614 1.76 -5.37 16.75
N SER A 615 2.50 -5.68 15.70
CA SER A 615 3.17 -6.95 15.51
C SER A 615 4.65 -6.68 15.29
N SER A 616 5.52 -7.48 15.90
CA SER A 616 6.97 -7.39 15.66
C SER A 616 7.33 -8.37 14.56
N GLU A 617 7.97 -7.92 13.48
CA GLU A 617 8.11 -8.73 12.25
C GLU A 617 9.58 -8.99 11.89
N TYR A 618 9.86 -10.09 11.21
CA TYR A 618 11.21 -10.36 10.69
C TYR A 618 11.44 -9.68 9.35
N MET A 619 12.54 -8.93 9.23
CA MET A 619 12.78 -8.03 8.11
C MET A 619 13.82 -8.56 7.12
N PHE A 620 13.54 -8.37 5.82
CA PHE A 620 14.41 -8.75 4.72
C PHE A 620 14.56 -7.62 3.70
N PHE A 621 15.78 -7.47 3.17
CA PHE A 621 16.12 -6.52 2.11
C PHE A 621 16.33 -7.22 0.78
N GLY A 622 16.21 -6.48 -0.32
CA GLY A 622 16.65 -6.95 -1.64
C GLY A 622 18.17 -7.12 -1.75
N GLU A 623 18.61 -8.02 -2.62
CA GLU A 623 20.04 -8.24 -2.91
C GLU A 623 20.56 -7.19 -3.91
N GLN A 624 21.78 -6.70 -3.66
CA GLN A 624 22.49 -5.80 -4.55
C GLN A 624 23.12 -6.56 -5.72
N VAL A 625 22.85 -6.11 -6.95
CA VAL A 625 23.41 -6.65 -8.20
C VAL A 625 24.05 -5.50 -8.98
N GLY A 626 25.38 -5.40 -8.90
CA GLY A 626 26.11 -4.29 -9.49
C GLY A 626 25.77 -2.96 -8.80
N ALA A 627 25.33 -1.97 -9.58
CA ALA A 627 24.92 -0.65 -9.09
C ALA A 627 23.43 -0.57 -8.69
N GLU A 628 22.67 -1.64 -8.88
CA GLU A 628 21.24 -1.68 -8.58
C GLU A 628 20.96 -2.65 -7.43
N THR A 629 19.88 -2.40 -6.70
CA THR A 629 19.37 -3.36 -5.71
C THR A 629 18.03 -3.88 -6.20
N LEU A 630 17.92 -5.19 -6.38
CA LEU A 630 16.70 -5.83 -6.87
C LEU A 630 15.74 -6.05 -5.69
N PRO A 631 14.43 -5.77 -5.83
CA PRO A 631 13.48 -5.93 -4.73
C PRO A 631 13.34 -7.40 -4.32
N PHE A 632 13.36 -7.66 -3.01
CA PHE A 632 13.03 -8.99 -2.52
C PHE A 632 11.56 -9.30 -2.78
N SER A 633 10.63 -8.37 -2.52
CA SER A 633 9.19 -8.56 -2.79
C SER A 633 8.53 -7.41 -3.54
N ARG A 634 7.47 -7.71 -4.29
CA ARG A 634 6.53 -6.75 -4.88
C ARG A 634 5.09 -7.08 -4.51
N THR A 635 4.18 -6.13 -4.76
CA THR A 635 2.74 -6.39 -4.74
C THR A 635 2.42 -7.61 -5.59
N GLY A 636 1.74 -8.60 -5.01
CA GLY A 636 1.41 -9.90 -5.59
C GLY A 636 2.19 -11.07 -4.98
N ASP A 637 3.31 -10.80 -4.29
CA ASP A 637 4.17 -11.87 -3.74
C ASP A 637 3.71 -12.41 -2.38
N SER A 638 2.73 -11.79 -1.71
CA SER A 638 2.21 -12.30 -0.45
C SER A 638 1.78 -13.77 -0.58
N GLY A 639 2.31 -14.60 0.30
CA GLY A 639 2.10 -16.04 0.34
C GLY A 639 3.30 -16.82 -0.19
N SER A 640 4.27 -16.14 -0.81
CA SER A 640 5.50 -16.77 -1.31
C SER A 640 6.25 -17.48 -0.19
N LEU A 641 6.68 -18.70 -0.46
CA LEU A 641 7.55 -19.43 0.43
C LEU A 641 8.99 -18.92 0.34
N VAL A 642 9.65 -18.81 1.47
CA VAL A 642 11.04 -18.37 1.59
C VAL A 642 11.90 -19.55 2.02
N TRP A 643 13.04 -19.77 1.34
CA TRP A 643 13.98 -20.86 1.64
C TRP A 643 15.44 -20.38 1.66
N ASN A 644 16.32 -21.18 2.27
CA ASN A 644 17.77 -20.92 2.34
C ASN A 644 18.54 -21.49 1.12
N SER A 645 19.86 -21.31 1.07
CA SER A 645 20.67 -21.73 -0.09
C SER A 645 20.62 -23.24 -0.41
N VAL A 646 20.28 -24.09 0.55
CA VAL A 646 20.18 -25.55 0.38
C VAL A 646 18.75 -26.03 0.12
N GLY A 647 17.81 -25.10 -0.06
CA GLY A 647 16.41 -25.40 -0.41
C GLY A 647 15.53 -25.73 0.79
N GLN A 648 15.98 -25.49 2.03
CA GLN A 648 15.15 -25.66 3.22
C GLN A 648 14.26 -24.45 3.42
N VAL A 649 12.97 -24.70 3.60
CA VAL A 649 11.96 -23.68 3.88
C VAL A 649 12.23 -23.06 5.25
N VAL A 650 12.16 -21.74 5.32
CA VAL A 650 12.39 -20.97 6.56
C VAL A 650 11.18 -20.10 6.95
N GLY A 651 10.32 -19.73 6.00
CA GLY A 651 9.17 -18.88 6.31
C GLY A 651 8.25 -18.61 5.12
N VAL A 652 7.23 -17.79 5.37
CA VAL A 652 6.27 -17.31 4.37
C VAL A 652 6.30 -15.79 4.38
N LEU A 653 6.45 -15.20 3.20
CA LEU A 653 6.35 -13.75 3.01
C LEU A 653 4.90 -13.33 3.22
N PHE A 654 4.64 -12.45 4.19
CA PHE A 654 3.31 -11.91 4.46
C PHE A 654 3.15 -10.49 3.90
N ARG A 655 4.03 -9.56 4.31
CA ARG A 655 3.92 -8.16 3.90
C ARG A 655 5.28 -7.48 3.66
N GLY A 656 5.31 -6.15 3.60
CA GLY A 656 6.46 -5.31 3.38
C GLY A 656 6.10 -3.83 3.39
N CYS A 657 7.11 -2.98 3.45
CA CYS A 657 6.98 -1.52 3.44
C CYS A 657 7.98 -0.95 2.44
N ASN A 658 7.57 0.06 1.66
CA ASN A 658 8.47 0.74 0.73
C ASN A 658 8.57 2.21 1.11
N PRO A 659 9.65 2.66 1.76
CA PRO A 659 9.83 4.07 2.09
C PRO A 659 9.68 4.96 0.84
N GLN A 660 9.10 6.15 1.02
CA GLN A 660 8.84 7.08 -0.06
C GLN A 660 10.12 7.54 -0.72
N GLN A 661 10.04 7.74 -2.03
CA GLN A 661 11.16 8.11 -2.90
C GLN A 661 12.27 7.06 -2.99
N VAL A 662 12.13 5.89 -2.36
CA VAL A 662 12.89 4.72 -2.78
C VAL A 662 12.29 4.30 -4.12
N ASN A 663 12.94 4.73 -5.21
CA ASN A 663 12.53 4.57 -6.60
C ASN A 663 11.79 3.24 -6.82
N GLY A 664 10.68 3.21 -7.56
CA GLY A 664 9.88 2.00 -7.80
C GLY A 664 10.63 0.81 -8.44
N LYS A 665 11.90 1.00 -8.82
CA LYS A 665 12.85 -0.06 -9.23
C LYS A 665 13.71 -0.65 -8.08
N LYS A 666 13.77 0.00 -6.91
CA LYS A 666 14.63 -0.30 -5.74
C LYS A 666 13.84 -1.00 -4.62
N PRO A 667 14.50 -1.74 -3.71
CA PRO A 667 13.83 -2.60 -2.73
C PRO A 667 13.14 -1.80 -1.64
N GLY A 668 11.94 -2.24 -1.25
CA GLY A 668 11.42 -1.99 0.09
C GLY A 668 11.98 -3.00 1.09
N ILE A 669 11.46 -2.96 2.31
CA ILE A 669 11.63 -4.02 3.30
C ILE A 669 10.48 -5.03 3.18
N SER A 670 10.77 -6.30 3.41
CA SER A 670 9.80 -7.40 3.39
C SER A 670 9.69 -8.05 4.75
N PHE A 671 8.50 -8.54 5.09
CA PHE A 671 8.19 -9.22 6.34
C PHE A 671 7.89 -10.70 6.10
N VAL A 672 8.55 -11.57 6.86
CA VAL A 672 8.44 -13.03 6.72
C VAL A 672 8.10 -13.64 8.07
N THR A 673 7.03 -14.45 8.09
CA THR A 673 6.66 -15.24 9.26
C THR A 673 7.40 -16.59 9.22
N PRO A 674 8.03 -17.06 10.32
CA PRO A 674 8.67 -18.37 10.36
C PRO A 674 7.68 -19.51 10.04
N ILE A 675 8.13 -20.52 9.30
CA ILE A 675 7.24 -21.59 8.81
C ILE A 675 6.74 -22.50 9.93
N GLU A 676 7.59 -22.74 10.93
CA GLU A 676 7.28 -23.53 12.11
C GLU A 676 6.19 -22.88 12.98
N ASP A 677 6.16 -21.55 13.05
CA ASP A 677 5.11 -20.82 13.77
C ASP A 677 3.77 -20.94 13.03
N ILE A 678 3.79 -20.91 11.70
CA ILE A 678 2.62 -21.17 10.86
C ILE A 678 2.11 -22.60 11.07
N PHE A 679 2.99 -23.61 11.04
CA PHE A 679 2.60 -25.00 11.24
C PHE A 679 2.05 -25.26 12.64
N LYS A 680 2.66 -24.66 13.67
CA LYS A 680 2.13 -24.68 15.03
C LYS A 680 0.73 -24.05 15.09
N SER A 681 0.58 -22.87 14.50
CA SER A 681 -0.70 -22.15 14.44
C SER A 681 -1.79 -22.94 13.71
N ILE A 682 -1.48 -23.62 12.60
CA ILE A 682 -2.44 -24.48 11.89
C ILE A 682 -3.00 -25.57 12.82
N LYS A 683 -2.14 -26.23 13.59
CA LYS A 683 -2.56 -27.27 14.54
C LYS A 683 -3.42 -26.69 15.66
N GLU A 684 -3.03 -25.54 16.21
CA GLU A 684 -3.76 -24.82 17.27
C GLU A 684 -5.14 -24.35 16.79
N VAL A 685 -5.21 -23.65 15.67
CA VAL A 685 -6.47 -23.16 15.08
C VAL A 685 -7.40 -24.31 14.72
N SER A 686 -6.87 -25.47 14.31
CA SER A 686 -7.68 -26.66 14.05
C SER A 686 -8.21 -27.35 15.32
N ASN A 687 -7.91 -26.85 16.52
CA ASN A 687 -8.24 -27.48 17.81
C ASN A 687 -7.78 -28.95 17.90
N GLY A 688 -6.61 -29.25 17.33
CA GLY A 688 -6.03 -30.60 17.31
C GLY A 688 -6.67 -31.56 16.29
N GLU A 689 -7.52 -31.10 15.38
CA GLU A 689 -8.04 -31.91 14.28
C GLU A 689 -6.96 -32.20 13.21
N ILE A 690 -5.94 -31.34 13.09
CA ILE A 690 -4.73 -31.59 12.27
C ILE A 690 -3.59 -32.09 13.16
N GLU A 691 -3.19 -33.34 12.95
CA GLU A 691 -2.15 -34.01 13.76
C GLU A 691 -0.74 -33.73 13.24
N ASP A 692 -0.58 -33.71 11.92
CA ASP A 692 0.73 -33.62 11.26
C ASP A 692 0.68 -32.83 9.95
N ILE A 693 1.82 -32.23 9.58
CA ILE A 693 1.97 -31.36 8.42
C ILE A 693 3.35 -31.61 7.79
N ARG A 694 3.40 -31.82 6.47
CA ARG A 694 4.65 -31.91 5.72
C ARG A 694 4.54 -31.26 4.35
N LEU A 695 5.68 -30.88 3.78
CA LEU A 695 5.73 -30.43 2.39
C LEU A 695 5.38 -31.60 1.47
N LEU A 696 4.59 -31.33 0.43
CA LEU A 696 4.38 -32.28 -0.66
C LEU A 696 5.71 -32.52 -1.40
N SER A 697 6.12 -33.78 -1.49
CA SER A 697 7.37 -34.23 -2.13
C SER A 697 7.27 -34.29 -3.65
#